data_AF-A0A815KT39-F1
#
_entry.id   AF-A0A815KT39-F1
#
_cell.length_a   1.000
_cell.length_b   1.000
_cell.length_c   1.000
_cell.angle_alpha   90.00
_cell.angle_beta   90.00
_cell.angle_gamma   90.00
#
_symmetry.space_group_name_H-M   'P 1'
#
loop_
_entity.id
_entity.type
_entity.pdbx_description
1 polymer ?
#
loop_
_entity_poly.entity_id
_entity_poly.type
_entity_poly.pdbx_seq_one_letter_code
_entity_poly.pdbx_strand_id
1 'polypeptide(L)'
;MGTSLFERINQRYLEGFHNEPKQSLQPIWGYASVPLLSLEEACEPLLTIIPRLPCYIWIAKRNSTEPAEGLTQDESAAIHLYTMEWDASDNSNPDSLYSHLNNTLKMVDRTKLRPWFRYLKLFLTGLVKLPIAPRQTVWRGVRKDCSADYSPGTEVTWWAFSSYTTSLSVLESDIYLGNIGTRTLFSIETFNGRTVRAHSHFSNEDEILLLPGTFFEVKSRLNPAPDLHIIHLCQKRPPYDLLEPPFKAIPIAGLIGSPTPPVSVSEAFYSFDGNTLDLYSKHNGRTMGGSVHFRQDYVATGQAIVLNQSNTTWIEISNNFNIIESNVTVEAFIMLLKPRVDGNIFQFSSDFQMGLRNDILFMSFDPNVNVSGKSVISTDDWHHVAFVYDASKKLATMYIDGIADGSKSNITPRFSTNRNLSAPAMIGHGFYGAIDHLSISVTAKRNDIILWDASVAAYYPMDRLQPNDQGPNGLNGTSAGISSTKGMLNEAFTFNNSDAYFEAFGFTWLGMPRRSFSLAFWIRYEGSPGAFLTVANPSTCLLVLGIRSDDHKLVAYLPNATRSRSSVTVVGAVMPQVWVHVAFTWSLENRAILYSSGFIQGESPDAVVLSNYQGDNSSYPYTITLGTYSGSADCIGGGLYPSEHFMGTLDELYVFARELSHAEIKLRVGAMNS
;
A
#
# COMPACT_ATOMS: atom_id res chain seq x y z
N MET A 1 59.92 13.38 3.50
CA MET A 1 59.23 13.05 4.75
C MET A 1 57.95 13.85 4.75
N GLY A 2 56.86 13.29 4.21
CA GLY A 2 55.79 12.62 4.96
C GLY A 2 54.57 13.54 4.86
N THR A 3 53.39 13.20 4.38
CA THR A 3 52.59 11.97 4.50
C THR A 3 51.64 11.92 3.30
N SER A 4 51.69 10.88 2.46
CA SER A 4 50.58 10.59 1.55
C SER A 4 49.44 10.01 2.37
N LEU A 5 48.27 10.64 2.29
CA LEU A 5 47.00 10.07 2.73
C LEU A 5 46.93 8.63 2.18
N PHE A 6 47.01 7.63 3.06
CA PHE A 6 46.50 6.31 2.73
C PHE A 6 45.00 6.48 2.51
N GLU A 7 44.55 6.48 1.26
CA GLU A 7 43.15 6.14 0.97
C GLU A 7 42.88 4.79 1.64
N ARG A 8 41.97 4.78 2.62
CA ARG A 8 41.58 3.54 3.31
C ARG A 8 40.90 2.65 2.27
N ILE A 9 41.47 1.48 2.05
CA ILE A 9 41.07 0.47 1.08
C ILE A 9 39.84 -0.27 1.60
N ASN A 10 38.77 -0.40 0.80
CA ASN A 10 37.61 -1.23 1.18
C ASN A 10 37.90 -2.75 1.00
N GLN A 11 38.28 -3.42 2.08
CA GLN A 11 38.51 -4.85 2.22
C GLN A 11 37.28 -5.71 1.91
N ARG A 12 36.06 -5.16 1.87
CA ARG A 12 34.85 -5.95 1.54
C ARG A 12 34.80 -6.37 0.07
N TYR A 13 35.53 -5.68 -0.81
CA TYR A 13 35.79 -6.16 -2.16
C TYR A 13 36.62 -7.44 -2.18
N LEU A 14 37.49 -7.63 -1.17
CA LEU A 14 38.47 -8.71 -1.05
C LEU A 14 37.96 -9.89 -0.22
N GLU A 15 37.22 -9.62 0.85
CA GLU A 15 36.85 -10.60 1.87
C GLU A 15 35.42 -11.10 1.72
N GLY A 16 35.22 -12.39 2.00
CA GLY A 16 33.88 -12.97 2.18
C GLY A 16 33.43 -13.96 1.12
N PHE A 17 34.31 -14.59 0.34
CA PHE A 17 33.92 -15.64 -0.61
C PHE A 17 34.38 -17.06 -0.23
N HIS A 18 35.15 -17.19 0.84
CA HIS A 18 35.53 -18.52 1.32
C HIS A 18 34.30 -19.17 1.95
N ASN A 19 33.84 -20.26 1.33
CA ASN A 19 32.82 -21.18 1.85
C ASN A 19 31.37 -20.66 1.79
N GLU A 20 30.90 -20.17 0.63
CA GLU A 20 29.44 -20.22 0.41
C GLU A 20 28.99 -21.69 0.57
N PRO A 21 27.87 -21.94 1.27
CA PRO A 21 27.42 -23.29 1.53
C PRO A 21 27.07 -23.97 0.21
N LYS A 22 27.62 -25.17 0.00
CA LYS A 22 27.35 -26.00 -1.20
C LYS A 22 25.92 -26.54 -1.28
N GLN A 23 25.17 -26.39 -0.19
CA GLN A 23 23.76 -26.74 -0.10
C GLN A 23 22.91 -25.48 -0.02
N SER A 24 21.68 -25.55 -0.51
CA SER A 24 20.70 -24.50 -0.24
C SER A 24 20.35 -24.47 1.24
N LEU A 25 20.34 -23.29 1.84
CA LEU A 25 19.96 -23.08 3.24
C LEU A 25 18.48 -22.71 3.34
N GLN A 26 17.93 -22.80 4.55
CA GLN A 26 16.59 -22.26 4.81
C GLN A 26 16.57 -20.74 4.57
N PRO A 27 15.44 -20.18 4.07
CA PRO A 27 15.25 -18.74 3.93
C PRO A 27 15.53 -17.96 5.22
N ILE A 28 15.91 -16.70 5.07
CA ILE A 28 16.15 -15.78 6.18
C ILE A 28 14.80 -15.19 6.59
N TRP A 29 14.13 -15.87 7.53
CA TRP A 29 12.81 -15.50 8.06
C TRP A 29 12.81 -15.20 9.56
N GLY A 30 11.76 -14.54 10.04
CA GLY A 30 11.51 -14.18 11.44
C GLY A 30 12.06 -12.81 11.87
N TYR A 31 13.03 -12.24 11.17
CA TYR A 31 13.60 -10.92 11.51
C TYR A 31 12.61 -9.79 11.21
N ALA A 32 11.78 -9.90 10.18
CA ALA A 32 10.76 -8.92 9.82
C ALA A 32 9.70 -8.74 10.92
N SER A 33 9.49 -9.78 11.74
CA SER A 33 8.50 -9.81 12.82
C SER A 33 8.93 -9.03 14.07
N VAL A 34 10.22 -8.70 14.19
CA VAL A 34 10.77 -7.92 15.32
C VAL A 34 10.44 -6.43 15.14
N PRO A 35 10.26 -5.68 16.24
CA PRO A 35 10.04 -4.24 16.16
C PRO A 35 11.21 -3.53 15.48
N LEU A 36 10.92 -2.44 14.76
CA LEU A 36 11.95 -1.51 14.32
C LEU A 36 12.42 -0.72 15.54
N LEU A 37 13.73 -0.67 15.77
CA LEU A 37 14.36 -0.13 16.99
C LEU A 37 15.46 0.87 16.61
N SER A 38 15.94 1.64 17.59
CA SER A 38 17.15 2.46 17.42
C SER A 38 18.38 1.59 17.15
N LEU A 39 19.47 2.16 16.62
CA LEU A 39 20.68 1.40 16.32
C LEU A 39 21.27 0.73 17.57
N GLU A 40 21.28 1.42 18.71
CA GLU A 40 21.75 0.91 19.99
C GLU A 40 20.97 -0.32 20.44
N GLU A 41 19.65 -0.24 20.45
CA GLU A 41 18.74 -1.33 20.85
C GLU A 41 18.79 -2.50 19.85
N ALA A 42 18.97 -2.19 18.57
CA ALA A 42 19.09 -3.18 17.50
C ALA A 42 20.39 -4.00 17.62
N CYS A 43 21.47 -3.36 18.08
CA CYS A 43 22.77 -3.99 18.29
C CYS A 43 22.96 -4.59 19.69
N GLU A 44 22.07 -4.32 20.66
CA GLU A 44 22.17 -4.84 22.04
C GLU A 44 22.47 -6.36 22.10
N PRO A 45 21.78 -7.25 21.36
CA PRO A 45 22.07 -8.69 21.42
C PRO A 45 23.47 -9.06 20.88
N LEU A 46 24.03 -8.20 20.01
CA LEU A 46 25.31 -8.41 19.37
C LEU A 46 26.50 -8.05 20.26
N LEU A 47 26.30 -7.34 21.38
CA LEU A 47 27.38 -6.95 22.29
C LEU A 47 28.11 -8.15 22.90
N THR A 48 27.44 -9.30 22.98
CA THR A 48 28.05 -10.57 23.44
C THR A 48 28.90 -11.25 22.36
N ILE A 49 28.61 -10.97 21.08
CA ILE A 49 29.33 -11.50 19.92
C ILE A 49 30.49 -10.55 19.57
N ILE A 50 30.25 -9.25 19.70
CA ILE A 50 31.16 -8.17 19.32
C ILE A 50 31.26 -7.16 20.48
N PRO A 51 32.15 -7.39 21.46
CA PRO A 51 32.25 -6.52 22.64
C PRO A 51 32.64 -5.06 22.34
N ARG A 52 33.38 -4.82 21.25
CA ARG A 52 33.84 -3.48 20.85
C ARG A 52 32.77 -2.67 20.10
N LEU A 53 31.60 -3.24 19.79
CA LEU A 53 30.56 -2.60 18.98
C LEU A 53 30.07 -1.21 19.47
N PRO A 54 29.97 -0.90 20.78
CA PRO A 54 29.43 0.38 21.25
C PRO A 54 30.15 1.63 20.72
N CYS A 55 31.48 1.59 20.58
CA CYS A 55 32.21 2.74 20.04
C CYS A 55 31.90 2.96 18.56
N TYR A 56 31.73 1.89 17.79
CA TYR A 56 31.41 1.96 16.36
C TYR A 56 29.96 2.39 16.11
N ILE A 57 29.02 1.98 16.96
CA ILE A 57 27.63 2.50 16.93
C ILE A 57 27.65 4.03 17.10
N TRP A 58 28.41 4.53 18.09
CA TRP A 58 28.52 5.97 18.33
C TRP A 58 29.10 6.72 17.13
N ILE A 59 30.16 6.18 16.50
CA ILE A 59 30.77 6.77 15.29
C ILE A 59 29.75 6.79 14.14
N ALA A 60 29.07 5.67 13.89
CA ALA A 60 28.12 5.54 12.79
C ALA A 60 26.96 6.54 12.88
N LYS A 61 26.40 6.74 14.09
CA LYS A 61 25.32 7.73 14.32
C LYS A 61 25.79 9.16 14.12
N ARG A 62 27.00 9.47 14.58
CA ARG A 62 27.59 10.81 14.46
C ARG A 62 27.87 11.19 13.01
N ASN A 63 28.15 10.19 12.16
CA ASN A 63 28.34 10.37 10.73
C ASN A 63 27.04 10.30 9.90
N SER A 64 25.88 10.12 10.56
CA SER A 64 24.58 9.94 9.90
C SER A 64 23.53 10.95 10.39
N THR A 65 23.93 12.16 10.78
CA THR A 65 23.03 13.17 11.39
C THR A 65 22.05 13.80 10.39
N GLU A 66 22.39 13.88 9.12
CA GLU A 66 21.55 14.44 8.04
C GLU A 66 21.42 13.42 6.90
N PRO A 67 20.66 12.34 7.11
CA PRO A 67 20.54 11.26 6.14
C PRO A 67 19.78 11.71 4.88
N ALA A 68 20.30 11.36 3.70
CA ALA A 68 19.63 11.52 2.42
C ALA A 68 18.60 10.39 2.17
N GLU A 69 17.92 10.46 1.02
CA GLU A 69 17.13 9.34 0.46
C GLU A 69 15.97 8.84 1.36
N GLY A 70 15.48 9.70 2.26
CA GLY A 70 14.33 9.43 3.13
C GLY A 70 14.62 8.44 4.27
N LEU A 71 15.90 8.20 4.58
CA LEU A 71 16.32 7.35 5.69
C LEU A 71 16.22 8.09 7.03
N THR A 72 15.94 7.37 8.10
CA THR A 72 16.15 7.89 9.45
C THR A 72 17.63 7.90 9.80
N GLN A 73 18.02 8.64 10.84
CA GLN A 73 19.40 8.62 11.33
C GLN A 73 19.85 7.20 11.71
N ASP A 74 19.01 6.42 12.38
CA ASP A 74 19.35 5.05 12.78
C ASP A 74 19.45 4.09 11.59
N GLU A 75 18.61 4.25 10.56
CA GLU A 75 18.69 3.45 9.32
C GLU A 75 19.97 3.78 8.54
N SER A 76 20.28 5.06 8.35
CA SER A 76 21.53 5.49 7.73
C SER A 76 22.74 5.03 8.53
N ALA A 77 22.69 5.16 9.86
CA ALA A 77 23.77 4.73 10.73
C ALA A 77 23.97 3.21 10.72
N ALA A 78 22.91 2.41 10.55
CA ALA A 78 23.05 0.97 10.37
C ALA A 78 23.81 0.63 9.08
N ILE A 79 23.54 1.34 7.99
CA ILE A 79 24.27 1.17 6.72
C ILE A 79 25.72 1.62 6.88
N HIS A 80 25.94 2.78 7.49
CA HIS A 80 27.29 3.27 7.79
C HIS A 80 28.06 2.23 8.61
N LEU A 81 27.49 1.74 9.71
CA LEU A 81 28.09 0.73 10.59
C LEU A 81 28.43 -0.57 9.85
N TYR A 82 27.56 -1.03 8.95
CA TYR A 82 27.82 -2.20 8.12
C TYR A 82 29.02 -1.99 7.18
N THR A 83 29.19 -0.77 6.67
CA THR A 83 30.27 -0.42 5.74
C THR A 83 31.59 -0.03 6.41
N MET A 84 31.61 0.13 7.73
CA MET A 84 32.80 0.51 8.49
C MET A 84 33.82 -0.62 8.58
N GLU A 85 35.09 -0.27 8.40
CA GLU A 85 36.22 -1.14 8.70
C GLU A 85 36.84 -0.82 10.05
N TRP A 86 37.29 -1.87 10.75
CA TRP A 86 37.93 -1.75 12.06
C TRP A 86 39.44 -1.94 11.89
N ASP A 87 40.23 -1.21 12.68
CA ASP A 87 41.67 -1.08 12.47
C ASP A 87 42.39 -2.45 12.58
N ALA A 88 42.96 -2.89 11.45
CA ALA A 88 43.68 -4.16 11.31
C ALA A 88 45.08 -4.17 11.96
N SER A 89 45.53 -3.06 12.56
CA SER A 89 46.81 -3.02 13.28
C SER A 89 46.84 -3.85 14.56
N ASP A 90 45.67 -4.29 15.06
CA ASP A 90 45.53 -5.23 16.16
C ASP A 90 45.35 -6.65 15.60
N ASN A 91 46.47 -7.33 15.32
CA ASN A 91 46.54 -8.72 14.80
C ASN A 91 45.85 -9.78 15.69
N SER A 92 45.15 -9.38 16.75
CA SER A 92 44.50 -10.25 17.71
C SER A 92 43.02 -10.53 17.41
N ASN A 93 42.30 -9.67 16.66
CA ASN A 93 40.93 -9.96 16.18
C ASN A 93 40.43 -8.95 15.11
N PRO A 94 40.50 -9.26 13.79
CA PRO A 94 40.19 -8.30 12.72
C PRO A 94 38.69 -8.22 12.34
N ASP A 95 37.78 -8.81 13.12
CA ASP A 95 36.41 -9.01 12.67
C ASP A 95 35.50 -7.80 12.91
N SER A 96 35.13 -7.11 11.82
CA SER A 96 34.12 -6.04 11.79
C SER A 96 32.70 -6.58 11.93
N LEU A 97 31.71 -5.69 12.14
CA LEU A 97 30.30 -6.08 12.11
C LEU A 97 29.94 -6.75 10.77
N TYR A 98 30.49 -6.25 9.66
CA TYR A 98 30.37 -6.85 8.33
C TYR A 98 30.82 -8.31 8.32
N SER A 99 32.03 -8.60 8.81
CA SER A 99 32.61 -9.95 8.72
C SER A 99 31.80 -10.93 9.57
N HIS A 100 31.44 -10.54 10.79
CA HIS A 100 30.59 -11.34 11.67
C HIS A 100 29.20 -11.63 11.10
N LEU A 101 28.51 -10.62 10.54
CA LEU A 101 27.19 -10.80 9.96
C LEU A 101 27.25 -11.74 8.74
N ASN A 102 28.16 -11.48 7.81
CA ASN A 102 28.28 -12.28 6.60
C ASN A 102 28.73 -13.72 6.87
N ASN A 103 29.58 -13.93 7.89
CA ASN A 103 29.90 -15.29 8.34
C ASN A 103 28.68 -16.00 8.93
N THR A 104 27.88 -15.29 9.74
CA THR A 104 26.65 -15.86 10.33
C THR A 104 25.61 -16.20 9.26
N LEU A 105 25.46 -15.36 8.22
CA LEU A 105 24.54 -15.59 7.11
C LEU A 105 24.85 -16.85 6.29
N LYS A 106 26.10 -17.32 6.29
CA LYS A 106 26.54 -18.55 5.61
C LYS A 106 26.43 -19.80 6.46
N MET A 107 26.17 -19.67 7.76
CA MET A 107 26.07 -20.82 8.66
C MET A 107 24.83 -21.66 8.34
N VAL A 108 25.02 -22.99 8.30
CA VAL A 108 23.93 -23.97 8.12
C VAL A 108 22.92 -23.87 9.25
N ASP A 109 23.41 -23.67 10.49
CA ASP A 109 22.56 -23.47 11.66
C ASP A 109 21.97 -22.05 11.67
N ARG A 110 20.75 -21.92 11.13
CA ARG A 110 20.01 -20.65 11.09
C ARG A 110 19.66 -20.09 12.46
N THR A 111 19.72 -20.88 13.54
CA THR A 111 19.45 -20.34 14.88
C THR A 111 20.50 -19.32 15.31
N LYS A 112 21.71 -19.37 14.73
CA LYS A 112 22.79 -18.40 14.95
C LYS A 112 22.47 -17.00 14.42
N LEU A 113 21.49 -16.86 13.50
CA LEU A 113 21.03 -15.55 13.03
C LEU A 113 20.09 -14.84 14.01
N ARG A 114 19.51 -15.52 15.01
CA ARG A 114 18.53 -14.92 15.92
C ARG A 114 19.03 -13.64 16.64
N PRO A 115 20.27 -13.57 17.16
CA PRO A 115 20.80 -12.34 17.75
C PRO A 115 20.86 -11.17 16.76
N TRP A 116 20.97 -11.45 15.46
CA TRP A 116 21.06 -10.46 14.40
C TRP A 116 19.71 -9.91 13.94
N PHE A 117 18.58 -10.50 14.35
CA PHE A 117 17.27 -10.14 13.80
C PHE A 117 16.92 -8.67 13.97
N ARG A 118 17.21 -8.08 15.15
CA ARG A 118 16.93 -6.66 15.41
C ARG A 118 17.78 -5.75 14.53
N TYR A 119 19.06 -6.08 14.37
CA TYR A 119 19.95 -5.36 13.46
C TYR A 119 19.54 -5.52 11.98
N LEU A 120 19.26 -6.75 11.53
CA LEU A 120 18.79 -7.04 10.18
C LEU A 120 17.49 -6.30 9.86
N LYS A 121 16.56 -6.21 10.82
CA LYS A 121 15.33 -5.44 10.68
C LYS A 121 15.61 -3.97 10.38
N LEU A 122 16.46 -3.33 11.17
CA LEU A 122 16.82 -1.92 10.97
C LEU A 122 17.58 -1.72 9.65
N PHE A 123 18.62 -2.54 9.43
CA PHE A 123 19.50 -2.44 8.28
C PHE A 123 18.76 -2.67 6.96
N LEU A 124 17.98 -3.76 6.84
CA LEU A 124 17.21 -4.05 5.64
C LEU A 124 16.07 -3.05 5.42
N THR A 125 15.47 -2.50 6.49
CA THR A 125 14.49 -1.40 6.35
C THR A 125 15.11 -0.15 5.72
N GLY A 126 16.36 0.19 6.07
CA GLY A 126 17.10 1.27 5.42
C GLY A 126 17.42 0.94 3.96
N LEU A 127 18.00 -0.24 3.69
CA LEU A 127 18.43 -0.64 2.35
C LEU A 127 17.29 -0.69 1.32
N VAL A 128 16.09 -1.10 1.70
CA VAL A 128 14.96 -1.17 0.75
C VAL A 128 14.42 0.20 0.35
N LYS A 129 14.70 1.26 1.11
CA LYS A 129 14.39 2.65 0.74
C LYS A 129 15.39 3.24 -0.25
N LEU A 130 16.60 2.69 -0.30
CA LEU A 130 17.64 3.17 -1.21
C LEU A 130 17.28 2.87 -2.67
N PRO A 131 17.71 3.74 -3.61
CA PRO A 131 17.54 3.49 -5.03
C PRO A 131 18.11 2.14 -5.46
N ILE A 132 17.35 1.46 -6.33
CA ILE A 132 17.85 0.26 -7.00
C ILE A 132 18.83 0.69 -8.08
N ALA A 133 20.04 0.12 -8.06
CA ALA A 133 21.03 0.36 -9.11
C ALA A 133 20.45 -0.11 -10.47
N PRO A 134 20.64 0.66 -11.57
CA PRO A 134 20.21 0.25 -12.90
C PRO A 134 20.71 -1.15 -13.25
N ARG A 135 19.97 -1.88 -14.10
CA ARG A 135 20.42 -3.19 -14.57
C ARG A 135 21.75 -3.01 -15.29
N GLN A 136 22.80 -3.62 -14.74
CA GLN A 136 24.15 -3.45 -15.26
C GLN A 136 25.04 -4.62 -14.84
N THR A 137 26.19 -4.71 -15.50
CA THR A 137 27.25 -5.64 -15.13
C THR A 137 28.10 -5.01 -14.03
N VAL A 138 28.17 -5.69 -12.89
CA VAL A 138 29.04 -5.31 -11.77
C VAL A 138 30.17 -6.32 -11.64
N TRP A 139 31.28 -5.87 -11.06
CA TRP A 139 32.53 -6.63 -11.03
C TRP A 139 33.00 -6.88 -9.61
N ARG A 140 33.63 -8.04 -9.41
CA ARG A 140 34.32 -8.37 -8.16
C ARG A 140 35.53 -9.27 -8.41
N GLY A 141 36.63 -8.94 -7.76
CA GLY A 141 37.84 -9.75 -7.76
C GLY A 141 37.98 -10.61 -6.51
N VAL A 142 38.46 -11.85 -6.66
CA VAL A 142 38.81 -12.76 -5.56
C VAL A 142 40.19 -13.34 -5.82
N ARG A 143 41.08 -13.34 -4.82
CA ARG A 143 42.47 -13.85 -4.95
C ARG A 143 42.59 -15.37 -4.75
N LYS A 144 41.75 -16.13 -5.46
CA LYS A 144 41.76 -17.60 -5.48
C LYS A 144 41.06 -18.10 -6.75
N ASP A 145 41.32 -19.33 -7.15
CA ASP A 145 40.51 -20.05 -8.14
C ASP A 145 39.18 -20.53 -7.50
N CYS A 146 38.06 -20.02 -8.02
CA CYS A 146 36.70 -20.44 -7.64
C CYS A 146 36.01 -21.29 -8.71
N SER A 147 36.67 -21.57 -9.84
CA SER A 147 36.07 -22.18 -11.05
C SER A 147 35.38 -23.52 -10.80
N ALA A 148 35.87 -24.29 -9.83
CA ALA A 148 35.33 -25.61 -9.48
C ALA A 148 33.91 -25.55 -8.90
N ASP A 149 33.55 -24.44 -8.24
CA ASP A 149 32.23 -24.29 -7.58
C ASP A 149 31.17 -23.66 -8.52
N TYR A 150 31.55 -23.22 -9.73
CA TYR A 150 30.68 -22.51 -10.68
C TYR A 150 30.66 -23.19 -12.05
N SER A 151 29.88 -24.26 -12.16
CA SER A 151 29.71 -24.97 -13.43
C SER A 151 28.68 -24.26 -14.33
N PRO A 152 28.94 -24.01 -15.61
CA PRO A 152 27.97 -23.37 -16.50
C PRO A 152 26.63 -24.11 -16.53
N GLY A 153 25.53 -23.36 -16.51
CA GLY A 153 24.15 -23.87 -16.46
C GLY A 153 23.65 -24.22 -15.06
N THR A 154 24.49 -24.20 -14.02
CA THR A 154 24.03 -24.44 -12.64
C THR A 154 23.52 -23.17 -11.98
N GLU A 155 22.69 -23.35 -10.96
CA GLU A 155 22.15 -22.27 -10.15
C GLU A 155 22.84 -22.22 -8.79
N VAL A 156 23.15 -21.01 -8.32
CA VAL A 156 23.89 -20.76 -7.08
C VAL A 156 23.23 -19.65 -6.28
N THR A 157 23.32 -19.72 -4.94
CA THR A 157 22.79 -18.70 -4.04
C THR A 157 23.92 -18.10 -3.22
N TRP A 158 24.00 -16.77 -3.15
CA TRP A 158 24.88 -16.08 -2.22
C TRP A 158 24.11 -15.64 -1.00
N TRP A 159 24.43 -16.25 0.14
CA TRP A 159 23.68 -16.04 1.38
C TRP A 159 24.14 -14.82 2.15
N ALA A 160 25.38 -14.37 1.93
CA ALA A 160 25.89 -13.13 2.49
C ALA A 160 25.50 -11.91 1.64
N PHE A 161 25.50 -10.75 2.28
CA PHE A 161 25.55 -9.48 1.56
C PHE A 161 26.87 -9.40 0.80
N SER A 162 26.85 -8.79 -0.38
CA SER A 162 28.02 -8.75 -1.22
C SER A 162 28.18 -7.42 -1.93
N SER A 163 29.41 -6.90 -1.89
CA SER A 163 29.77 -5.56 -2.38
C SER A 163 30.46 -5.63 -3.74
N TYR A 164 30.08 -4.73 -4.64
CA TYR A 164 30.58 -4.70 -6.02
C TYR A 164 30.93 -3.29 -6.48
N THR A 165 31.84 -3.23 -7.44
CA THR A 165 32.20 -2.00 -8.14
C THR A 165 31.65 -2.02 -9.55
N THR A 166 31.24 -0.85 -10.03
CA THR A 166 30.90 -0.61 -11.44
C THR A 166 32.14 -0.35 -12.29
N SER A 167 33.26 0.02 -11.66
CA SER A 167 34.48 0.39 -12.34
C SER A 167 35.50 -0.75 -12.34
N LEU A 168 35.76 -1.30 -13.53
CA LEU A 168 36.75 -2.36 -13.73
C LEU A 168 38.18 -1.89 -13.38
N SER A 169 38.47 -0.59 -13.54
CA SER A 169 39.79 -0.03 -13.26
C SER A 169 40.20 -0.13 -11.78
N VAL A 170 39.21 -0.19 -10.87
CA VAL A 170 39.47 -0.44 -9.44
C VAL A 170 40.12 -1.82 -9.24
N LEU A 171 39.81 -2.81 -10.08
CA LEU A 171 40.34 -4.15 -9.96
C LEU A 171 41.76 -4.31 -10.51
N GLU A 172 42.27 -3.37 -11.32
CA GLU A 172 43.65 -3.40 -11.83
C GLU A 172 44.71 -3.19 -10.73
N SER A 173 44.32 -2.55 -9.62
CA SER A 173 45.20 -2.35 -8.49
C SER A 173 45.54 -3.68 -7.81
N ASP A 174 46.83 -3.87 -7.51
CA ASP A 174 47.38 -5.03 -6.77
C ASP A 174 46.75 -5.21 -5.38
N ILE A 175 46.02 -4.21 -4.90
CA ILE A 175 45.28 -4.23 -3.65
C ILE A 175 43.93 -4.93 -3.82
N TYR A 176 43.28 -4.91 -4.99
CA TYR A 176 42.00 -5.58 -5.21
C TYR A 176 42.20 -6.95 -5.89
N LEU A 177 42.21 -6.99 -7.22
CA LEU A 177 42.48 -8.21 -7.98
C LEU A 177 43.97 -8.29 -8.38
N GLY A 178 44.52 -7.19 -8.89
CA GLY A 178 45.90 -7.13 -9.38
C GLY A 178 46.15 -8.01 -10.58
N ASN A 179 47.43 -8.06 -10.99
CA ASN A 179 47.86 -8.79 -12.18
C ASN A 179 48.69 -10.05 -11.88
N ILE A 180 48.90 -10.37 -10.61
CA ILE A 180 49.83 -11.43 -10.17
C ILE A 180 49.11 -12.40 -9.23
N GLY A 181 49.27 -13.71 -9.49
CA GLY A 181 48.77 -14.78 -8.63
C GLY A 181 47.39 -15.29 -9.03
N THR A 182 47.03 -16.47 -8.53
CA THR A 182 45.77 -17.15 -8.85
C THR A 182 44.58 -16.33 -8.39
N ARG A 183 43.69 -15.97 -9.32
CA ARG A 183 42.60 -15.03 -9.07
C ARG A 183 41.38 -15.31 -9.94
N THR A 184 40.21 -14.93 -9.42
CA THR A 184 38.91 -15.04 -10.09
C THR A 184 38.27 -13.66 -10.21
N LEU A 185 37.85 -13.29 -11.41
CA LEU A 185 37.03 -12.12 -11.71
C LEU A 185 35.58 -12.57 -11.94
N PHE A 186 34.66 -12.08 -11.11
CA PHE A 186 33.23 -12.24 -11.32
C PHE A 186 32.70 -11.09 -12.18
N SER A 187 32.00 -11.45 -13.26
CA SER A 187 31.22 -10.56 -14.10
C SER A 187 29.74 -10.84 -13.88
N ILE A 188 29.00 -9.91 -13.27
CA ILE A 188 27.69 -10.22 -12.72
C ILE A 188 26.64 -9.27 -13.29
N GLU A 189 25.68 -9.79 -14.03
CA GLU A 189 24.48 -9.04 -14.38
C GLU A 189 23.51 -9.03 -13.21
N THR A 190 23.24 -7.86 -12.64
CA THR A 190 22.31 -7.69 -11.51
C THR A 190 21.16 -6.74 -11.87
N PHE A 191 20.01 -6.92 -11.23
CA PHE A 191 18.83 -6.07 -11.43
C PHE A 191 18.27 -5.44 -10.14
N ASN A 192 18.78 -5.81 -8.95
CA ASN A 192 18.23 -5.32 -7.68
C ASN A 192 19.30 -4.89 -6.65
N GLY A 193 20.53 -4.62 -7.09
CA GLY A 193 21.55 -4.07 -6.19
C GLY A 193 21.14 -2.73 -5.60
N ARG A 194 21.65 -2.41 -4.40
CA ARG A 194 21.41 -1.13 -3.71
C ARG A 194 22.68 -0.30 -3.72
N THR A 195 22.58 0.94 -4.21
CA THR A 195 23.69 1.90 -4.12
C THR A 195 23.75 2.43 -2.70
N VAL A 196 24.85 2.20 -1.99
CA VAL A 196 24.98 2.62 -0.57
C VAL A 196 25.89 3.84 -0.39
N ARG A 197 26.40 4.42 -1.47
CA ARG A 197 27.41 5.49 -1.46
C ARG A 197 27.10 6.64 -0.49
N ALA A 198 25.87 7.16 -0.49
CA ALA A 198 25.47 8.29 0.35
C ALA A 198 25.47 7.97 1.85
N HIS A 199 25.45 6.69 2.21
CA HIS A 199 25.33 6.21 3.58
C HIS A 199 26.52 5.33 4.01
N SER A 200 27.49 5.11 3.12
CA SER A 200 28.67 4.29 3.37
C SER A 200 29.76 5.05 4.13
N HIS A 201 30.58 4.32 4.88
CA HIS A 201 31.83 4.82 5.46
C HIS A 201 32.82 5.27 4.37
N PHE A 202 32.74 4.65 3.19
CA PHE A 202 33.57 4.95 2.03
C PHE A 202 32.76 5.75 1.01
N SER A 203 32.58 7.05 1.26
CA SER A 203 31.75 7.94 0.42
C SER A 203 32.28 8.17 -1.00
N ASN A 204 33.56 7.84 -1.24
CA ASN A 204 34.21 7.96 -2.55
C ASN A 204 34.01 6.74 -3.44
N GLU A 205 33.41 5.66 -2.93
CA GLU A 205 33.19 4.43 -3.69
C GLU A 205 31.72 4.34 -4.13
N ASP A 206 31.49 4.02 -5.41
CA ASP A 206 30.18 3.68 -5.95
C ASP A 206 29.83 2.22 -5.62
N GLU A 207 29.77 1.92 -4.32
CA GLU A 207 29.49 0.57 -3.84
C GLU A 207 28.03 0.17 -4.11
N ILE A 208 27.88 -0.96 -4.80
CA ILE A 208 26.59 -1.63 -4.97
C ILE A 208 26.56 -2.86 -4.07
N LEU A 209 25.56 -2.90 -3.19
CA LEU A 209 25.32 -3.99 -2.27
C LEU A 209 24.21 -4.90 -2.80
N LEU A 210 24.52 -6.19 -2.98
CA LEU A 210 23.52 -7.22 -3.21
C LEU A 210 23.02 -7.77 -1.86
N LEU A 211 21.72 -8.03 -1.80
CA LEU A 211 21.05 -8.53 -0.60
C LEU A 211 21.38 -10.02 -0.36
N PRO A 212 21.27 -10.50 0.90
CA PRO A 212 21.50 -11.91 1.20
C PRO A 212 20.41 -12.78 0.55
N GLY A 213 20.81 -14.00 0.15
CA GLY A 213 19.92 -14.90 -0.59
C GLY A 213 19.81 -14.54 -2.07
N THR A 214 20.76 -13.79 -2.63
CA THR A 214 20.75 -13.47 -4.06
C THR A 214 21.01 -14.72 -4.89
N PHE A 215 20.12 -14.99 -5.85
CA PHE A 215 20.12 -16.19 -6.68
C PHE A 215 20.67 -15.91 -8.08
N PHE A 216 21.53 -16.79 -8.59
CA PHE A 216 22.20 -16.62 -9.88
C PHE A 216 22.17 -17.90 -10.71
N GLU A 217 22.21 -17.74 -12.03
CA GLU A 217 22.64 -18.77 -12.97
C GLU A 217 24.07 -18.50 -13.42
N VAL A 218 24.89 -19.55 -13.44
CA VAL A 218 26.24 -19.50 -13.99
C VAL A 218 26.14 -19.57 -15.51
N LYS A 219 26.38 -18.45 -16.20
CA LYS A 219 26.25 -18.38 -17.66
C LYS A 219 27.45 -18.97 -18.37
N SER A 220 28.66 -18.61 -17.93
CA SER A 220 29.90 -19.07 -18.56
C SER A 220 31.10 -18.95 -17.64
N ARG A 221 32.19 -19.63 -18.02
CA ARG A 221 33.51 -19.53 -17.41
C ARG A 221 34.56 -19.35 -18.51
N LEU A 222 35.58 -18.56 -18.25
CA LEU A 222 36.69 -18.33 -19.17
C LEU A 222 38.00 -18.28 -18.37
N ASN A 223 39.04 -18.98 -18.84
CA ASN A 223 40.37 -18.96 -18.24
C ASN A 223 41.36 -18.36 -19.25
N PRO A 224 41.43 -17.02 -19.37
CA PRO A 224 42.25 -16.36 -20.38
C PRO A 224 43.76 -16.46 -20.11
N ALA A 225 44.16 -16.71 -18.85
CA ALA A 225 45.55 -16.90 -18.43
C ALA A 225 45.64 -18.01 -17.37
N PRO A 226 46.82 -18.61 -17.13
CA PRO A 226 46.97 -19.72 -16.17
C PRO A 226 46.52 -19.40 -14.74
N ASP A 227 46.61 -18.13 -14.35
CA ASP A 227 46.34 -17.63 -13.01
C ASP A 227 45.10 -16.73 -12.94
N LEU A 228 44.37 -16.55 -14.06
CA LEU A 228 43.15 -15.73 -14.12
C LEU A 228 41.95 -16.57 -14.57
N HIS A 229 40.93 -16.58 -13.74
CA HIS A 229 39.63 -17.20 -13.98
C HIS A 229 38.57 -16.11 -14.09
N ILE A 230 37.67 -16.21 -15.05
CA ILE A 230 36.53 -15.29 -15.21
C ILE A 230 35.25 -16.11 -15.12
N ILE A 231 34.34 -15.71 -14.23
CA ILE A 231 33.04 -16.36 -14.03
C ILE A 231 31.96 -15.34 -14.35
N HIS A 232 31.07 -15.67 -15.28
CA HIS A 232 29.94 -14.83 -15.64
C HIS A 232 28.65 -15.34 -15.00
N LEU A 233 28.01 -14.49 -14.21
CA LEU A 233 26.78 -14.79 -13.49
C LEU A 233 25.66 -13.87 -13.98
N CYS A 234 24.46 -14.42 -14.08
CA CYS A 234 23.26 -13.63 -14.31
C CYS A 234 22.32 -13.82 -13.12
N GLN A 235 21.95 -12.73 -12.46
CA GLN A 235 21.01 -12.77 -11.36
C GLN A 235 19.63 -13.21 -11.84
N LYS A 236 19.02 -14.15 -11.11
CA LYS A 236 17.66 -14.65 -11.33
C LYS A 236 16.80 -14.41 -10.11
N ARG A 237 15.48 -14.51 -10.31
CA ARG A 237 14.56 -14.61 -9.18
C ARG A 237 14.53 -16.07 -8.70
N PRO A 238 14.64 -16.32 -7.39
CA PRO A 238 14.48 -17.66 -6.85
C PRO A 238 13.01 -18.11 -6.97
N PRO A 239 12.74 -19.43 -6.93
CA PRO A 239 11.37 -19.96 -6.96
C PRO A 239 10.55 -19.63 -5.70
N TYR A 240 11.20 -19.24 -4.61
CA TYR A 240 10.59 -18.83 -3.33
C TYR A 240 11.40 -17.68 -2.72
N ASP A 241 10.78 -16.87 -1.87
CA ASP A 241 11.47 -15.75 -1.19
C ASP A 241 12.51 -16.27 -0.19
N LEU A 242 13.79 -16.09 -0.56
CA LEU A 242 14.94 -16.50 0.28
C LEU A 242 15.27 -15.49 1.38
N LEU A 243 14.75 -14.27 1.27
CA LEU A 243 14.84 -13.20 2.24
C LEU A 243 13.44 -12.59 2.38
N GLU A 244 12.81 -12.71 3.54
CA GLU A 244 11.52 -12.04 3.78
C GLU A 244 11.71 -10.52 3.70
N PRO A 245 10.74 -9.74 3.21
CA PRO A 245 10.78 -8.28 3.30
C PRO A 245 10.83 -7.84 4.77
N PRO A 246 11.52 -6.73 5.10
CA PRO A 246 11.69 -6.29 6.49
C PRO A 246 10.40 -5.74 7.12
N PHE A 247 9.24 -5.91 6.49
CA PHE A 247 7.95 -5.41 6.96
C PHE A 247 7.09 -6.59 7.40
N LYS A 248 6.62 -6.54 8.64
CA LYS A 248 5.69 -7.54 9.16
C LYS A 248 4.39 -7.42 8.37
N ALA A 249 3.95 -8.52 7.75
CA ALA A 249 2.52 -8.68 7.50
C ALA A 249 1.85 -8.69 8.88
N ILE A 250 1.26 -7.56 9.26
CA ILE A 250 0.50 -7.46 10.51
C ILE A 250 -0.64 -8.49 10.39
N PRO A 251 -0.99 -9.24 11.46
CA PRO A 251 -2.17 -10.08 11.46
C PRO A 251 -3.39 -9.30 10.95
N ILE A 252 -3.92 -9.77 9.83
CA ILE A 252 -4.74 -9.07 8.83
C ILE A 252 -6.15 -8.68 9.34
N ALA A 253 -6.55 -9.08 10.54
CA ALA A 253 -7.99 -9.24 10.83
C ALA A 253 -8.77 -7.96 11.24
N GLY A 254 -8.15 -6.78 11.37
CA GLY A 254 -8.86 -5.63 11.96
C GLY A 254 -8.56 -4.22 11.44
N LEU A 255 -7.55 -4.01 10.59
CA LEU A 255 -7.17 -2.69 10.05
C LEU A 255 -7.22 -2.60 8.52
N ILE A 256 -7.26 -3.74 7.85
CA ILE A 256 -7.41 -3.85 6.41
C ILE A 256 -8.72 -4.60 6.22
N GLY A 257 -9.67 -4.05 5.47
CA GLY A 257 -10.66 -4.90 4.80
C GLY A 257 -9.93 -6.06 4.13
N SER A 258 -10.44 -7.28 4.23
CA SER A 258 -9.81 -8.44 3.57
C SER A 258 -9.45 -8.11 2.11
N PRO A 259 -8.33 -8.63 1.57
CA PRO A 259 -7.97 -8.42 0.15
C PRO A 259 -9.01 -9.02 -0.80
N THR A 260 -9.83 -9.94 -0.32
CA THR A 260 -11.05 -10.38 -1.00
C THR A 260 -12.27 -9.59 -0.53
N PRO A 261 -13.20 -9.21 -1.42
CA PRO A 261 -14.42 -8.53 -1.04
C PRO A 261 -15.17 -9.41 -0.03
N PRO A 262 -15.51 -8.89 1.16
CA PRO A 262 -16.32 -9.65 2.10
C PRO A 262 -17.72 -9.86 1.51
N VAL A 263 -18.16 -11.12 1.42
CA VAL A 263 -19.53 -11.43 1.00
C VAL A 263 -20.49 -11.04 2.12
N SER A 264 -21.13 -9.89 1.96
CA SER A 264 -22.18 -9.37 2.83
C SER A 264 -23.54 -9.69 2.18
N VAL A 265 -24.32 -10.58 2.79
CA VAL A 265 -25.73 -10.79 2.39
C VAL A 265 -26.62 -9.92 3.28
N SER A 266 -27.35 -9.00 2.67
CA SER A 266 -28.38 -8.21 3.33
C SER A 266 -29.77 -8.85 3.18
N GLU A 267 -30.61 -8.68 4.19
CA GLU A 267 -32.02 -9.07 4.17
C GLU A 267 -32.86 -8.04 3.42
N ALA A 268 -32.49 -6.75 3.51
CA ALA A 268 -33.06 -5.66 2.73
C ALA A 268 -31.97 -4.66 2.34
N PHE A 269 -32.07 -4.09 1.14
CA PHE A 269 -31.16 -3.06 0.65
C PHE A 269 -31.92 -2.00 -0.14
N TYR A 270 -31.73 -0.73 0.21
CA TYR A 270 -32.36 0.42 -0.42
C TYR A 270 -31.29 1.33 -1.00
N SER A 271 -31.13 1.34 -2.33
CA SER A 271 -30.22 2.29 -3.00
C SER A 271 -30.78 3.70 -3.04
N PHE A 272 -32.11 3.85 -2.98
CA PHE A 272 -32.82 5.13 -3.11
C PHE A 272 -32.66 5.84 -4.46
N ASP A 273 -32.30 5.12 -5.53
CA ASP A 273 -32.20 5.65 -6.90
C ASP A 273 -33.58 6.00 -7.50
N GLY A 274 -34.14 7.13 -7.07
CA GLY A 274 -35.42 7.65 -7.54
C GLY A 274 -36.65 6.89 -7.03
N ASN A 275 -36.47 5.93 -6.11
CA ASN A 275 -37.56 5.11 -5.58
C ASN A 275 -37.28 4.64 -4.13
N THR A 276 -38.26 4.00 -3.50
CA THR A 276 -38.18 3.48 -2.12
C THR A 276 -38.28 1.96 -2.06
N LEU A 277 -37.92 1.27 -3.15
CA LEU A 277 -38.02 -0.18 -3.27
C LEU A 277 -36.79 -0.84 -2.65
N ASP A 278 -37.03 -1.99 -2.04
CA ASP A 278 -35.96 -2.88 -1.59
C ASP A 278 -35.48 -3.70 -2.81
N LEU A 279 -34.16 -3.83 -2.97
CA LEU A 279 -33.53 -4.56 -4.08
C LEU A 279 -34.02 -6.01 -4.15
N TYR A 280 -34.31 -6.64 -3.00
CA TYR A 280 -34.81 -8.02 -2.95
C TYR A 280 -36.35 -8.10 -3.01
N SER A 281 -37.03 -6.96 -3.12
CA SER A 281 -38.49 -6.83 -3.21
C SER A 281 -39.27 -7.48 -2.06
N LYS A 282 -38.64 -7.71 -0.90
CA LYS A 282 -39.28 -8.29 0.28
C LYS A 282 -39.86 -7.22 1.20
N HIS A 283 -39.18 -6.08 1.28
CA HIS A 283 -39.48 -5.01 2.25
C HIS A 283 -39.72 -3.65 1.58
N ASN A 284 -40.35 -3.62 0.39
CA ASN A 284 -40.59 -2.37 -0.35
C ASN A 284 -41.21 -1.27 0.52
N GLY A 285 -40.60 -0.10 0.48
CA GLY A 285 -41.00 1.05 1.27
C GLY A 285 -42.14 1.84 0.66
N ARG A 286 -43.01 2.36 1.53
CA ARG A 286 -44.05 3.33 1.18
C ARG A 286 -43.77 4.66 1.86
N THR A 287 -43.75 5.74 1.09
CA THR A 287 -43.60 7.09 1.66
C THR A 287 -44.85 7.50 2.44
N MET A 288 -44.67 8.04 3.64
CA MET A 288 -45.71 8.48 4.57
C MET A 288 -45.49 9.93 5.01
N GLY A 289 -46.58 10.61 5.41
CA GLY A 289 -46.55 11.98 5.96
C GLY A 289 -46.40 13.11 4.92
N GLY A 290 -45.70 12.87 3.81
CA GLY A 290 -45.46 13.86 2.75
C GLY A 290 -44.86 13.25 1.48
N SER A 291 -44.27 14.10 0.63
CA SER A 291 -43.53 13.69 -0.57
C SER A 291 -42.02 13.79 -0.34
N VAL A 292 -41.27 12.82 -0.84
CA VAL A 292 -39.81 12.85 -0.88
C VAL A 292 -39.29 13.38 -2.21
N HIS A 293 -38.06 13.85 -2.22
CA HIS A 293 -37.32 14.16 -3.45
C HIS A 293 -35.96 13.49 -3.38
N PHE A 294 -35.30 13.42 -4.52
CA PHE A 294 -34.03 12.73 -4.68
C PHE A 294 -32.95 13.72 -5.12
N ARG A 295 -31.73 13.52 -4.63
CA ARG A 295 -30.55 14.32 -4.97
C ARG A 295 -29.41 13.41 -5.39
N GLN A 296 -28.34 13.97 -5.96
CA GLN A 296 -27.12 13.20 -6.20
C GLN A 296 -26.65 12.50 -4.91
N ASP A 297 -26.36 11.22 -5.04
CA ASP A 297 -25.93 10.26 -4.00
C ASP A 297 -24.55 10.56 -3.36
N TYR A 298 -24.10 9.65 -2.50
CA TYR A 298 -22.76 9.70 -1.90
C TYR A 298 -21.67 9.17 -2.83
N VAL A 299 -21.92 8.05 -3.53
CA VAL A 299 -21.00 7.47 -4.52
C VAL A 299 -21.75 7.15 -5.80
N ALA A 300 -21.46 7.93 -6.84
CA ALA A 300 -21.68 7.64 -8.25
C ALA A 300 -22.89 8.26 -8.94
N THR A 301 -23.50 7.58 -9.92
CA THR A 301 -24.57 8.10 -10.79
C THR A 301 -25.98 7.84 -10.23
N GLY A 302 -26.09 7.45 -8.97
CA GLY A 302 -27.34 7.17 -8.28
C GLY A 302 -27.96 8.40 -7.62
N GLN A 303 -28.99 8.17 -6.82
CA GLN A 303 -29.65 9.22 -6.06
C GLN A 303 -29.89 8.83 -4.61
N ALA A 304 -29.79 9.81 -3.72
CA ALA A 304 -30.18 9.69 -2.33
C ALA A 304 -31.58 10.23 -2.07
N ILE A 305 -32.31 9.60 -1.15
CA ILE A 305 -33.60 10.11 -0.69
C ILE A 305 -33.39 11.28 0.27
N VAL A 306 -34.15 12.37 0.09
CA VAL A 306 -34.08 13.56 0.94
C VAL A 306 -35.34 13.74 1.78
N LEU A 307 -35.12 13.85 3.08
CA LEU A 307 -36.11 14.07 4.13
C LEU A 307 -35.83 15.44 4.78
N ASN A 308 -36.50 16.49 4.29
CA ASN A 308 -36.31 17.86 4.77
C ASN A 308 -37.63 18.66 4.87
N GLN A 309 -38.76 17.96 4.78
CA GLN A 309 -40.08 18.57 4.69
C GLN A 309 -40.51 19.13 6.05
N SER A 310 -41.34 20.18 6.04
CA SER A 310 -41.89 20.77 7.27
C SER A 310 -42.82 19.83 8.04
N ASN A 311 -43.45 18.88 7.34
CA ASN A 311 -44.19 17.78 7.94
C ASN A 311 -43.26 16.56 8.09
N THR A 312 -43.35 15.87 9.22
CA THR A 312 -42.61 14.63 9.44
C THR A 312 -42.91 13.63 8.32
N THR A 313 -41.90 13.28 7.53
CA THR A 313 -41.97 12.37 6.39
C THR A 313 -41.05 11.18 6.68
N TRP A 314 -41.48 9.96 6.36
CA TRP A 314 -40.70 8.74 6.57
C TRP A 314 -41.07 7.66 5.57
N ILE A 315 -40.26 6.61 5.46
CA ILE A 315 -40.57 5.42 4.67
C ILE A 315 -41.02 4.30 5.59
N GLU A 316 -42.21 3.77 5.34
CA GLU A 316 -42.80 2.64 6.05
C GLU A 316 -42.46 1.34 5.32
N ILE A 317 -41.89 0.37 6.04
CA ILE A 317 -41.50 -0.95 5.50
C ILE A 317 -42.12 -2.08 6.32
N SER A 318 -42.29 -3.26 5.72
CA SER A 318 -42.79 -4.44 6.43
C SER A 318 -41.79 -4.88 7.50
N ASN A 319 -42.29 -5.21 8.69
CA ASN A 319 -41.45 -5.53 9.86
C ASN A 319 -41.20 -7.04 10.04
N ASN A 320 -41.30 -7.81 8.96
CA ASN A 320 -41.14 -9.28 8.98
C ASN A 320 -39.66 -9.70 8.97
N PHE A 321 -38.82 -9.02 9.75
CA PHE A 321 -37.40 -9.33 9.87
C PHE A 321 -37.17 -10.38 10.96
N ASN A 322 -36.41 -11.43 10.66
CA ASN A 322 -36.03 -12.45 11.66
C ASN A 322 -34.82 -12.00 12.49
N ILE A 323 -34.97 -10.91 13.26
CA ILE A 323 -33.89 -10.25 14.01
C ILE A 323 -33.98 -10.43 15.53
N ILE A 324 -35.01 -11.12 16.02
CA ILE A 324 -35.24 -11.35 17.45
C ILE A 324 -34.12 -12.27 17.97
N GLU A 325 -33.39 -11.79 18.98
CA GLU A 325 -32.22 -12.45 19.61
C GLU A 325 -31.08 -12.83 18.63
N SER A 326 -31.10 -12.27 17.42
CA SER A 326 -30.19 -12.62 16.35
C SER A 326 -29.10 -11.56 16.17
N ASN A 327 -28.10 -11.90 15.37
CA ASN A 327 -27.11 -10.92 14.94
C ASN A 327 -27.76 -9.91 13.98
N VAL A 328 -27.41 -8.64 14.11
CA VAL A 328 -27.98 -7.58 13.27
C VAL A 328 -26.90 -6.59 12.87
N THR A 329 -26.92 -6.18 11.60
CA THR A 329 -26.21 -5.00 11.15
C THR A 329 -27.19 -4.09 10.40
N VAL A 330 -27.23 -2.82 10.76
CA VAL A 330 -27.94 -1.77 10.01
C VAL A 330 -26.91 -0.70 9.66
N GLU A 331 -26.83 -0.33 8.40
CA GLU A 331 -25.91 0.72 7.95
C GLU A 331 -26.49 1.53 6.81
N ALA A 332 -26.03 2.76 6.66
CA ALA A 332 -26.41 3.66 5.59
C ALA A 332 -25.37 4.77 5.41
N PHE A 333 -25.37 5.41 4.25
CA PHE A 333 -24.77 6.72 4.09
C PHE A 333 -25.81 7.79 4.44
N ILE A 334 -25.41 8.78 5.24
CA ILE A 334 -26.28 9.89 5.64
C ILE A 334 -25.60 11.24 5.44
N MET A 335 -26.39 12.26 5.16
CA MET A 335 -25.95 13.66 5.17
C MET A 335 -26.96 14.51 5.93
N LEU A 336 -26.48 15.26 6.93
CA LEU A 336 -27.34 16.19 7.66
C LEU A 336 -27.48 17.50 6.90
N LEU A 337 -28.73 17.97 6.74
CA LEU A 337 -29.03 19.25 6.07
C LEU A 337 -29.20 20.42 7.05
N LYS A 338 -29.08 20.15 8.35
CA LYS A 338 -29.08 21.15 9.43
C LYS A 338 -28.39 20.55 10.66
N PRO A 339 -27.87 21.37 11.58
CA PRO A 339 -27.37 20.89 12.87
C PRO A 339 -28.52 20.61 13.86
N ARG A 340 -28.18 19.93 14.94
CA ARG A 340 -29.04 19.50 16.06
C ARG A 340 -30.21 18.64 15.61
N VAL A 341 -29.93 17.62 14.81
CA VAL A 341 -30.91 16.63 14.36
C VAL A 341 -31.19 15.65 15.49
N ASP A 342 -32.48 15.56 15.83
CA ASP A 342 -33.07 14.51 16.67
C ASP A 342 -34.04 13.71 15.80
N GLY A 343 -33.62 12.52 15.35
CA GLY A 343 -34.40 11.73 14.40
C GLY A 343 -33.88 10.31 14.25
N ASN A 344 -34.71 9.43 13.71
CA ASN A 344 -34.38 8.03 13.51
C ASN A 344 -33.95 7.79 12.06
N ILE A 345 -32.79 7.17 11.88
CA ILE A 345 -32.35 6.67 10.57
C ILE A 345 -33.13 5.39 10.27
N PHE A 346 -33.21 4.49 11.26
CA PHE A 346 -33.95 3.25 11.18
C PHE A 346 -34.66 2.94 12.50
N GLN A 347 -35.92 2.51 12.45
CA GLN A 347 -36.72 2.19 13.62
C GLN A 347 -37.50 0.89 13.40
N PHE A 348 -37.17 -0.17 14.14
CA PHE A 348 -37.93 -1.42 14.15
C PHE A 348 -39.18 -1.31 15.04
N SER A 349 -39.04 -0.64 16.19
CA SER A 349 -40.12 -0.42 17.16
C SER A 349 -39.84 0.87 17.97
N SER A 350 -40.72 1.24 18.90
CA SER A 350 -40.44 2.37 19.82
C SER A 350 -39.19 2.16 20.68
N ASP A 351 -38.82 0.90 20.88
CA ASP A 351 -37.82 0.46 21.84
C ASP A 351 -36.51 0.06 21.15
N PHE A 352 -36.58 -0.35 19.88
CA PHE A 352 -35.45 -0.72 19.04
C PHE A 352 -35.30 0.23 17.85
N GLN A 353 -34.38 1.20 17.97
CA GLN A 353 -34.18 2.27 17.00
C GLN A 353 -32.73 2.76 16.95
N MET A 354 -32.28 3.07 15.74
CA MET A 354 -31.01 3.74 15.43
C MET A 354 -31.31 5.14 14.90
N GLY A 355 -30.58 6.14 15.39
CA GLY A 355 -30.74 7.50 14.93
C GLY A 355 -29.73 8.46 15.50
N LEU A 356 -30.12 9.71 15.56
CA LEU A 356 -29.34 10.81 16.10
C LEU A 356 -30.06 11.44 17.28
N ARG A 357 -29.28 11.86 18.26
CA ARG A 357 -29.68 12.72 19.36
C ARG A 357 -28.71 13.89 19.42
N ASN A 358 -29.17 15.08 19.09
CA ASN A 358 -28.35 16.29 18.95
C ASN A 358 -27.06 16.01 18.13
N ASP A 359 -27.24 15.47 16.92
CA ASP A 359 -26.19 15.10 15.94
C ASP A 359 -25.25 13.95 16.36
N ILE A 360 -25.47 13.31 17.51
CA ILE A 360 -24.67 12.17 17.99
C ILE A 360 -25.43 10.88 17.72
N LEU A 361 -24.75 9.86 17.18
CA LEU A 361 -25.34 8.53 16.97
C LEU A 361 -25.87 7.96 18.27
N PHE A 362 -27.05 7.36 18.18
CA PHE A 362 -27.73 6.75 19.31
C PHE A 362 -28.45 5.49 18.86
N MET A 363 -28.41 4.48 19.73
CA MET A 363 -29.19 3.26 19.61
C MET A 363 -29.94 2.99 20.91
N SER A 364 -31.22 2.65 20.80
CA SER A 364 -32.02 2.07 21.89
C SER A 364 -32.32 0.61 21.59
N PHE A 365 -32.21 -0.24 22.62
CA PHE A 365 -32.63 -1.65 22.60
C PHE A 365 -33.90 -1.90 23.39
N ASP A 366 -34.06 -1.15 24.47
CA ASP A 366 -35.26 -1.05 25.28
C ASP A 366 -35.23 0.30 26.01
N PRO A 367 -36.31 0.73 26.69
CA PRO A 367 -36.38 2.04 27.33
C PRO A 367 -35.23 2.35 28.32
N ASN A 368 -34.51 1.34 28.81
CA ASN A 368 -33.43 1.47 29.79
C ASN A 368 -32.05 1.11 29.21
N VAL A 369 -31.97 0.51 28.02
CA VAL A 369 -30.72 0.04 27.42
C VAL A 369 -30.41 0.83 26.16
N ASN A 370 -29.61 1.87 26.35
CA ASN A 370 -29.14 2.73 25.27
C ASN A 370 -27.62 2.63 25.07
N VAL A 371 -27.19 2.88 23.83
CA VAL A 371 -25.80 3.07 23.40
C VAL A 371 -25.72 4.43 22.74
N SER A 372 -24.74 5.23 23.11
CA SER A 372 -24.50 6.55 22.51
C SER A 372 -23.11 6.61 21.93
N GLY A 373 -23.01 7.31 20.82
CA GLY A 373 -21.77 7.67 20.18
C GLY A 373 -21.03 8.72 20.97
N LYS A 374 -19.88 9.13 20.45
CA LYS A 374 -19.03 10.18 21.02
C LYS A 374 -18.89 11.36 20.07
N SER A 375 -18.93 11.08 18.78
CA SER A 375 -18.69 12.08 17.73
C SER A 375 -19.99 12.76 17.30
N VAL A 376 -19.85 14.03 16.93
CA VAL A 376 -20.92 14.84 16.34
C VAL A 376 -20.82 14.72 14.83
N ILE A 377 -21.92 14.35 14.17
CA ILE A 377 -21.97 14.27 12.71
C ILE A 377 -22.04 15.69 12.12
N SER A 378 -21.16 15.98 11.16
CA SER A 378 -21.15 17.26 10.44
C SER A 378 -22.32 17.40 9.48
N THR A 379 -22.72 18.64 9.23
CA THR A 379 -23.71 18.98 8.20
C THR A 379 -23.07 19.11 6.83
N ASP A 380 -23.88 18.90 5.79
CA ASP A 380 -23.51 19.01 4.37
C ASP A 380 -22.37 18.09 3.92
N ASP A 381 -21.96 17.15 4.79
CA ASP A 381 -21.03 16.08 4.51
C ASP A 381 -21.72 14.72 4.63
N TRP A 382 -21.26 13.79 3.80
CA TRP A 382 -21.74 12.42 3.77
C TRP A 382 -20.89 11.61 4.74
N HIS A 383 -21.55 10.85 5.59
CA HIS A 383 -20.94 9.91 6.52
C HIS A 383 -21.55 8.53 6.37
N HIS A 384 -20.71 7.50 6.37
CA HIS A 384 -21.20 6.14 6.61
C HIS A 384 -21.53 6.01 8.08
N VAL A 385 -22.69 5.46 8.41
CA VAL A 385 -23.03 5.11 9.78
C VAL A 385 -23.51 3.67 9.83
N ALA A 386 -23.02 2.94 10.82
CA ALA A 386 -23.43 1.57 11.02
C ALA A 386 -23.68 1.26 12.48
N PHE A 387 -24.54 0.29 12.71
CA PHE A 387 -24.80 -0.34 13.97
C PHE A 387 -24.67 -1.85 13.79
N VAL A 388 -23.89 -2.49 14.65
CA VAL A 388 -23.68 -3.94 14.68
C VAL A 388 -24.03 -4.46 16.06
N TYR A 389 -24.89 -5.45 16.13
CA TYR A 389 -25.15 -6.25 17.32
C TYR A 389 -24.75 -7.71 17.09
N ASP A 390 -23.81 -8.18 17.90
CA ASP A 390 -23.38 -9.57 17.96
C ASP A 390 -24.04 -10.24 19.17
N ALA A 391 -25.05 -11.07 18.89
CA ALA A 391 -25.84 -11.76 19.91
C ALA A 391 -25.01 -12.77 20.71
N SER A 392 -24.01 -13.39 20.07
CA SER A 392 -23.11 -14.34 20.74
C SER A 392 -22.20 -13.65 21.76
N LYS A 393 -21.78 -12.42 21.46
CA LYS A 393 -20.94 -11.60 22.34
C LYS A 393 -21.73 -10.66 23.23
N LYS A 394 -23.04 -10.53 23.03
CA LYS A 394 -23.91 -9.54 23.68
C LYS A 394 -23.34 -8.11 23.57
N LEU A 395 -22.79 -7.80 22.40
CA LEU A 395 -22.03 -6.58 22.14
C LEU A 395 -22.71 -5.78 21.03
N ALA A 396 -23.03 -4.53 21.34
CA ALA A 396 -23.46 -3.54 20.37
C ALA A 396 -22.31 -2.56 20.09
N THR A 397 -22.08 -2.26 18.82
CA THR A 397 -21.09 -1.28 18.38
C THR A 397 -21.69 -0.40 17.29
N MET A 398 -21.50 0.91 17.41
CA MET A 398 -21.83 1.90 16.39
C MET A 398 -20.55 2.39 15.72
N TYR A 399 -20.63 2.68 14.43
CA TYR A 399 -19.52 3.11 13.61
C TYR A 399 -19.89 4.39 12.85
N ILE A 400 -18.89 5.24 12.65
CA ILE A 400 -18.92 6.39 11.74
C ILE A 400 -17.73 6.23 10.81
N ASP A 401 -17.98 6.30 9.49
CA ASP A 401 -16.96 6.19 8.45
C ASP A 401 -16.08 4.93 8.59
N GLY A 402 -16.73 3.82 8.99
CA GLY A 402 -16.06 2.54 9.20
C GLY A 402 -15.35 2.37 10.55
N ILE A 403 -15.27 3.43 11.37
CA ILE A 403 -14.54 3.46 12.65
C ILE A 403 -15.52 3.39 13.81
N ALA A 404 -15.23 2.54 14.80
CA ALA A 404 -16.09 2.37 15.98
C ALA A 404 -16.14 3.67 16.82
N ASP A 405 -17.35 4.20 17.02
CA ASP A 405 -17.59 5.45 17.74
C ASP A 405 -18.12 5.20 19.17
N GLY A 406 -18.99 4.20 19.33
CA GLY A 406 -19.57 3.83 20.63
C GLY A 406 -19.86 2.33 20.72
N SER A 407 -19.70 1.74 21.91
CA SER A 407 -20.04 0.34 22.13
C SER A 407 -20.54 0.08 23.54
N LYS A 408 -21.29 -1.01 23.70
CA LYS A 408 -21.80 -1.47 24.99
C LYS A 408 -21.96 -2.99 25.00
N SER A 409 -21.41 -3.62 26.03
CA SER A 409 -21.46 -5.06 26.25
C SER A 409 -22.59 -5.44 27.21
N ASN A 410 -22.83 -6.75 27.35
CA ASN A 410 -23.86 -7.33 28.20
C ASN A 410 -25.28 -6.85 27.85
N ILE A 411 -25.52 -6.52 26.59
CA ILE A 411 -26.85 -6.20 26.09
C ILE A 411 -27.58 -7.51 25.82
N THR A 412 -28.76 -7.66 26.37
CA THR A 412 -29.71 -8.72 26.01
C THR A 412 -31.00 -7.99 25.66
N PRO A 413 -31.29 -7.76 24.37
CA PRO A 413 -32.46 -7.01 23.96
C PRO A 413 -33.70 -7.70 24.53
N ARG A 414 -34.44 -7.00 25.39
CA ARG A 414 -35.70 -7.51 25.92
C ARG A 414 -36.79 -7.17 24.94
N PHE A 415 -36.96 -8.02 23.93
CA PHE A 415 -38.18 -7.98 23.13
C PHE A 415 -39.32 -8.35 24.08
N SER A 416 -40.10 -7.37 24.52
CA SER A 416 -41.19 -7.62 25.46
C SER A 416 -42.08 -8.71 24.87
N THR A 417 -42.34 -9.77 25.64
CA THR A 417 -43.08 -10.98 25.23
C THR A 417 -44.52 -10.73 24.74
N ASN A 418 -44.95 -9.47 24.71
CA ASN A 418 -46.21 -9.01 24.15
C ASN A 418 -45.97 -7.72 23.35
N ARG A 419 -45.81 -7.80 22.01
CA ARG A 419 -46.54 -6.94 21.04
C ARG A 419 -46.10 -7.12 19.58
N ASN A 420 -47.12 -7.29 18.73
CA ASN A 420 -47.31 -6.79 17.36
C ASN A 420 -46.07 -6.63 16.46
N LEU A 421 -45.67 -7.75 15.84
CA LEU A 421 -45.04 -7.79 14.51
C LEU A 421 -45.93 -7.15 13.39
N SER A 422 -47.11 -6.62 13.73
CA SER A 422 -48.02 -5.95 12.78
C SER A 422 -47.74 -4.45 12.60
N ALA A 423 -46.96 -3.82 13.48
CA ALA A 423 -46.56 -2.42 13.29
C ALA A 423 -45.37 -2.35 12.31
N PRO A 424 -45.42 -1.47 11.31
CA PRO A 424 -44.36 -1.36 10.32
C PRO A 424 -43.08 -0.77 10.92
N ALA A 425 -41.94 -1.16 10.36
CA ALA A 425 -40.67 -0.48 10.63
C ALA A 425 -40.59 0.82 9.81
N MET A 426 -39.77 1.76 10.26
CA MET A 426 -39.68 3.10 9.68
C MET A 426 -38.23 3.46 9.35
N ILE A 427 -38.01 4.05 8.18
CA ILE A 427 -36.75 4.67 7.79
C ILE A 427 -36.95 6.19 7.80
N GLY A 428 -36.03 6.91 8.45
CA GLY A 428 -35.98 8.37 8.41
C GLY A 428 -37.01 9.12 9.26
N HIS A 429 -37.71 8.46 10.20
CA HIS A 429 -38.74 9.12 11.00
C HIS A 429 -38.16 10.21 11.90
N GLY A 430 -38.52 11.48 11.63
CA GLY A 430 -37.98 12.66 12.31
C GLY A 430 -36.56 13.04 11.89
N PHE A 431 -35.95 12.28 10.97
CA PHE A 431 -34.65 12.60 10.41
C PHE A 431 -34.74 13.81 9.47
N TYR A 432 -33.72 14.67 9.50
CA TYR A 432 -33.62 15.83 8.62
C TYR A 432 -32.29 15.79 7.86
N GLY A 433 -32.32 15.27 6.64
CA GLY A 433 -31.12 14.98 5.88
C GLY A 433 -31.38 14.17 4.61
N ALA A 434 -30.31 13.66 4.03
CA ALA A 434 -30.35 12.66 2.98
C ALA A 434 -29.89 11.29 3.51
N ILE A 435 -30.48 10.21 2.98
CA ILE A 435 -30.10 8.82 3.28
C ILE A 435 -29.85 8.11 1.95
N ASP A 436 -28.86 7.25 1.93
CA ASP A 436 -28.43 6.51 0.74
C ASP A 436 -27.88 5.13 1.14
N HIS A 437 -27.96 4.15 0.24
CA HIS A 437 -27.41 2.79 0.41
C HIS A 437 -27.73 2.17 1.80
N LEU A 438 -29.00 2.22 2.21
CA LEU A 438 -29.40 1.65 3.50
C LEU A 438 -29.49 0.13 3.40
N SER A 439 -28.75 -0.57 4.25
CA SER A 439 -28.69 -2.02 4.30
C SER A 439 -29.07 -2.55 5.69
N ILE A 440 -29.81 -3.66 5.69
CA ILE A 440 -30.19 -4.39 6.90
C ILE A 440 -29.76 -5.85 6.72
N SER A 441 -28.87 -6.33 7.56
CA SER A 441 -28.37 -7.71 7.56
C SER A 441 -28.72 -8.43 8.86
N VAL A 442 -29.09 -9.72 8.76
CA VAL A 442 -29.28 -10.64 9.90
C VAL A 442 -27.96 -11.29 10.36
N THR A 443 -26.85 -10.62 10.11
CA THR A 443 -25.49 -11.04 10.45
C THR A 443 -24.77 -9.89 11.15
N ALA A 444 -23.83 -10.23 12.04
CA ALA A 444 -22.99 -9.24 12.71
C ALA A 444 -21.76 -9.04 11.85
N LYS A 445 -21.72 -7.94 11.09
CA LYS A 445 -20.56 -7.61 10.26
C LYS A 445 -19.35 -7.38 11.14
N ARG A 446 -18.21 -7.88 10.70
CA ARG A 446 -16.93 -7.58 11.34
C ARG A 446 -16.54 -6.13 11.06
N ASN A 447 -15.69 -5.58 11.90
CA ASN A 447 -15.15 -4.21 11.76
C ASN A 447 -14.48 -3.96 10.41
N ASP A 448 -13.77 -4.94 9.85
CA ASP A 448 -13.10 -4.83 8.56
C ASP A 448 -14.09 -4.76 7.38
N ILE A 449 -15.25 -5.42 7.50
CA ILE A 449 -16.34 -5.35 6.51
C ILE A 449 -17.00 -3.97 6.58
N ILE A 450 -17.31 -3.49 7.79
CA ILE A 450 -17.87 -2.15 7.99
C ILE A 450 -16.94 -1.06 7.46
N LEU A 451 -15.62 -1.21 7.68
CA LEU A 451 -14.63 -0.30 7.13
C LEU A 451 -14.57 -0.37 5.60
N TRP A 452 -14.68 -1.57 5.02
CA TRP A 452 -14.73 -1.75 3.57
C TRP A 452 -15.94 -1.04 2.96
N ASP A 453 -17.13 -1.29 3.50
CA ASP A 453 -18.40 -0.71 3.04
C ASP A 453 -18.38 0.83 3.15
N ALA A 454 -17.75 1.38 4.19
CA ALA A 454 -17.60 2.82 4.37
C ALA A 454 -16.59 3.48 3.43
N SER A 455 -15.54 2.75 3.01
CA SER A 455 -14.34 3.35 2.44
C SER A 455 -14.16 3.10 0.94
N VAL A 456 -14.62 1.97 0.43
CA VAL A 456 -14.33 1.54 -0.95
C VAL A 456 -15.41 2.06 -1.89
N ALA A 457 -15.01 2.87 -2.86
CA ALA A 457 -15.89 3.33 -3.93
C ALA A 457 -15.99 2.28 -5.05
N ALA A 458 -14.87 1.68 -5.44
CA ALA A 458 -14.81 0.60 -6.43
C ALA A 458 -13.59 -0.29 -6.22
N TYR A 459 -13.68 -1.53 -6.65
CA TYR A 459 -12.58 -2.49 -6.63
C TYR A 459 -12.63 -3.40 -7.86
N TYR A 460 -11.54 -3.41 -8.63
CA TYR A 460 -11.39 -4.23 -9.84
C TYR A 460 -10.23 -5.21 -9.65
N PRO A 461 -10.51 -6.51 -9.42
CA PRO A 461 -9.45 -7.51 -9.25
C PRO A 461 -8.69 -7.80 -10.55
N MET A 462 -9.27 -7.49 -11.73
CA MET A 462 -8.66 -7.77 -13.04
C MET A 462 -8.43 -9.27 -13.36
N ASP A 463 -9.06 -10.14 -12.57
CA ASP A 463 -8.99 -11.60 -12.72
C ASP A 463 -9.63 -12.16 -14.01
N ARG A 464 -10.43 -11.35 -14.70
CA ARG A 464 -11.17 -11.73 -15.91
C ARG A 464 -11.36 -10.50 -16.77
N LEU A 465 -11.36 -10.69 -18.10
CA LEU A 465 -11.55 -9.61 -19.09
C LEU A 465 -12.92 -8.89 -19.02
N GLN A 466 -13.82 -9.31 -18.15
CA GLN A 466 -15.05 -8.59 -17.83
C GLN A 466 -14.78 -7.76 -16.58
N PRO A 467 -14.63 -6.44 -16.71
CA PRO A 467 -14.07 -5.65 -15.63
C PRO A 467 -15.19 -5.18 -14.69
N ASN A 468 -15.76 -6.15 -13.98
CA ASN A 468 -16.84 -5.93 -13.03
C ASN A 468 -16.29 -5.32 -11.75
N ASP A 469 -16.98 -4.33 -11.23
CA ASP A 469 -16.72 -3.81 -9.88
C ASP A 469 -17.12 -4.87 -8.85
N GLN A 470 -16.19 -5.20 -7.98
CA GLN A 470 -16.39 -6.08 -6.81
C GLN A 470 -16.49 -5.27 -5.50
N GLY A 471 -16.46 -3.93 -5.61
CA GLY A 471 -16.81 -3.01 -4.55
C GLY A 471 -18.32 -2.87 -4.35
N PRO A 472 -18.74 -2.02 -3.39
CA PRO A 472 -20.14 -1.95 -2.96
C PRO A 472 -21.07 -1.20 -3.93
N ASN A 473 -20.54 -0.46 -4.92
CA ASN A 473 -21.33 0.50 -5.72
C ASN A 473 -21.62 0.02 -7.15
N GLY A 474 -21.09 -1.14 -7.57
CA GLY A 474 -21.42 -1.74 -8.86
C GLY A 474 -20.99 -0.92 -10.08
N LEU A 475 -19.88 -0.17 -9.97
CA LEU A 475 -19.33 0.69 -11.02
C LEU A 475 -18.58 -0.12 -12.08
N ASN A 476 -19.28 -1.04 -12.75
CA ASN A 476 -18.68 -1.90 -13.76
C ASN A 476 -18.04 -1.08 -14.88
N GLY A 477 -16.83 -1.47 -15.27
CA GLY A 477 -16.12 -0.80 -16.34
C GLY A 477 -16.38 -1.41 -17.72
N THR A 478 -15.71 -0.82 -18.70
CA THR A 478 -15.59 -1.35 -20.06
C THR A 478 -14.12 -1.45 -20.41
N SER A 479 -13.78 -2.31 -21.36
CA SER A 479 -12.39 -2.46 -21.78
C SER A 479 -12.30 -2.92 -23.23
N ALA A 480 -11.26 -2.49 -23.93
CA ALA A 480 -10.94 -2.93 -25.27
C ALA A 480 -9.43 -3.10 -25.43
N GLY A 481 -9.01 -4.02 -26.31
CA GLY A 481 -7.59 -4.20 -26.63
C GLY A 481 -6.70 -4.75 -25.50
N ILE A 482 -7.27 -5.12 -24.34
CA ILE A 482 -6.55 -5.72 -23.21
C ILE A 482 -6.42 -7.24 -23.36
N SER A 483 -5.39 -7.83 -22.74
CA SER A 483 -5.24 -9.28 -22.57
C SER A 483 -5.05 -9.65 -21.09
N SER A 484 -5.32 -10.90 -20.73
CA SER A 484 -5.07 -11.42 -19.38
C SER A 484 -3.73 -12.14 -19.33
N THR A 485 -2.95 -11.89 -18.28
CA THR A 485 -1.74 -12.64 -17.94
C THR A 485 -1.70 -12.94 -16.45
N LYS A 486 -0.68 -13.68 -15.97
CA LYS A 486 -0.52 -13.94 -14.53
C LYS A 486 -0.29 -12.63 -13.77
N GLY A 487 -1.19 -12.33 -12.85
CA GLY A 487 -1.16 -11.15 -12.00
C GLY A 487 -0.19 -11.21 -10.84
N MET A 488 -0.20 -10.17 -10.04
CA MET A 488 0.35 -10.20 -8.69
C MET A 488 -0.51 -11.14 -7.83
N LEU A 489 -1.83 -11.00 -7.92
CA LEU A 489 -2.80 -11.99 -7.47
C LEU A 489 -3.43 -12.61 -8.73
N ASN A 490 -3.60 -13.94 -8.76
CA ASN A 490 -4.37 -14.62 -9.81
C ASN A 490 -4.03 -14.15 -11.27
N GLU A 491 -4.92 -13.39 -11.91
CA GLU A 491 -4.81 -12.85 -13.27
C GLU A 491 -4.79 -11.31 -13.27
N ALA A 492 -4.27 -10.69 -14.33
CA ALA A 492 -4.13 -9.25 -14.43
C ALA A 492 -4.29 -8.73 -15.85
N PHE A 493 -4.67 -7.46 -15.99
CA PHE A 493 -4.84 -6.81 -17.29
C PHE A 493 -3.52 -6.33 -17.86
N THR A 494 -3.27 -6.72 -19.10
CA THR A 494 -2.08 -6.35 -19.86
C THR A 494 -2.46 -5.41 -21.00
N PHE A 495 -1.74 -4.29 -21.08
CA PHE A 495 -1.93 -3.21 -22.04
C PHE A 495 -0.75 -3.21 -23.01
N ASN A 496 -0.87 -3.99 -24.10
CA ASN A 496 0.20 -4.16 -25.10
C ASN A 496 -0.14 -3.56 -26.46
N ASN A 497 -1.38 -3.11 -26.65
CA ASN A 497 -1.84 -2.48 -27.88
C ASN A 497 -1.97 -0.97 -27.66
N SER A 498 -1.67 -0.17 -28.69
CA SER A 498 -1.72 1.30 -28.61
C SER A 498 -3.06 1.87 -28.19
N ASP A 499 -4.14 1.12 -28.44
CA ASP A 499 -5.51 1.55 -28.18
C ASP A 499 -6.14 0.71 -27.04
N ALA A 500 -5.31 -0.02 -26.27
CA ALA A 500 -5.78 -0.81 -25.14
C ALA A 500 -6.20 0.11 -24.00
N TYR A 501 -7.42 -0.10 -23.50
CA TYR A 501 -7.93 0.65 -22.37
C TYR A 501 -8.86 -0.20 -21.48
N PHE A 502 -8.97 0.25 -20.24
CA PHE A 502 -10.09 -0.05 -19.35
C PHE A 502 -10.64 1.29 -18.83
N GLU A 503 -11.96 1.43 -18.77
CA GLU A 503 -12.64 2.63 -18.29
C GLU A 503 -13.75 2.27 -17.32
N ALA A 504 -13.67 2.82 -16.12
CA ALA A 504 -14.76 2.85 -15.16
C ALA A 504 -15.34 4.26 -15.07
N PHE A 505 -16.62 4.39 -15.37
CA PHE A 505 -17.35 5.66 -15.34
C PHE A 505 -18.23 5.74 -14.09
N GLY A 506 -18.50 6.96 -13.65
CA GLY A 506 -19.54 7.23 -12.69
C GLY A 506 -19.05 7.86 -11.39
N PHE A 507 -17.76 8.16 -11.22
CA PHE A 507 -17.24 8.70 -9.96
C PHE A 507 -17.60 10.19 -9.77
N THR A 508 -18.78 10.48 -9.20
CA THR A 508 -19.27 11.86 -8.98
C THR A 508 -18.57 12.60 -7.85
N TRP A 509 -18.06 11.87 -6.85
CA TRP A 509 -17.44 12.46 -5.66
C TRP A 509 -15.96 12.85 -5.89
N LEU A 510 -15.29 12.26 -6.89
CA LEU A 510 -13.92 12.64 -7.27
C LEU A 510 -13.90 14.11 -7.71
N GLY A 511 -12.93 14.87 -7.23
CA GLY A 511 -12.84 16.30 -7.53
C GLY A 511 -13.94 17.16 -6.88
N MET A 512 -14.72 16.62 -5.93
CA MET A 512 -15.55 17.45 -5.06
C MET A 512 -14.68 18.21 -4.04
N PRO A 513 -14.99 19.49 -3.76
CA PRO A 513 -14.29 20.23 -2.72
C PRO A 513 -14.31 19.47 -1.40
N ARG A 514 -13.17 19.43 -0.72
CA ARG A 514 -13.00 18.83 0.62
C ARG A 514 -13.13 17.31 0.70
N ARG A 515 -13.32 16.59 -0.41
CA ARG A 515 -13.38 15.12 -0.41
C ARG A 515 -12.01 14.50 -0.66
N SER A 516 -11.52 13.77 0.33
CA SER A 516 -10.27 13.03 0.25
C SER A 516 -10.45 11.75 -0.56
N PHE A 517 -9.41 11.30 -1.27
CA PHE A 517 -9.42 10.04 -1.99
C PHE A 517 -8.09 9.32 -1.94
N SER A 518 -8.15 8.02 -2.23
CA SER A 518 -6.96 7.22 -2.52
C SER A 518 -7.20 6.29 -3.69
N LEU A 519 -6.16 6.08 -4.48
CA LEU A 519 -6.08 5.02 -5.48
C LEU A 519 -4.94 4.09 -5.07
N ALA A 520 -5.14 2.77 -5.19
CA ALA A 520 -4.08 1.78 -4.94
C ALA A 520 -4.20 0.62 -5.92
N PHE A 521 -3.09 0.17 -6.48
CA PHE A 521 -3.05 -0.92 -7.46
C PHE A 521 -1.63 -1.48 -7.58
N TRP A 522 -1.51 -2.66 -8.18
CA TRP A 522 -0.24 -3.23 -8.58
C TRP A 522 0.04 -2.93 -10.04
N ILE A 523 1.30 -2.62 -10.35
CA ILE A 523 1.76 -2.37 -11.72
C ILE A 523 3.09 -3.08 -11.97
N ARG A 524 3.23 -3.63 -13.18
CA ARG A 524 4.50 -4.10 -13.74
C ARG A 524 4.64 -3.51 -15.14
N TYR A 525 5.50 -2.52 -15.31
CA TYR A 525 5.74 -1.96 -16.65
C TYR A 525 6.74 -2.81 -17.45
N GLU A 526 6.58 -2.85 -18.77
CA GLU A 526 7.30 -3.76 -19.69
C GLU A 526 8.21 -3.00 -20.68
N GLY A 527 8.68 -1.81 -20.28
CA GLY A 527 9.73 -1.07 -21.00
C GLY A 527 9.27 0.08 -21.88
N SER A 528 7.96 0.26 -22.13
CA SER A 528 7.42 1.48 -22.74
C SER A 528 6.83 2.39 -21.67
N PRO A 529 7.50 3.49 -21.27
CA PRO A 529 6.94 4.48 -20.34
C PRO A 529 5.73 5.20 -20.97
N GLY A 530 4.91 5.81 -20.13
CA GLY A 530 3.66 6.45 -20.54
C GLY A 530 2.70 6.63 -19.36
N ALA A 531 1.58 7.31 -19.61
CA ALA A 531 0.50 7.33 -18.63
C ALA A 531 -0.19 5.97 -18.59
N PHE A 532 -0.45 5.45 -17.40
CA PHE A 532 -1.15 4.18 -17.22
C PHE A 532 -2.48 4.34 -16.49
N LEU A 533 -2.73 5.50 -15.84
CA LEU A 533 -4.00 5.82 -15.19
C LEU A 533 -4.31 7.30 -15.39
N THR A 534 -5.51 7.61 -15.87
CA THR A 534 -6.04 8.97 -16.03
C THR A 534 -7.39 9.07 -15.35
N VAL A 535 -7.59 10.14 -14.57
CA VAL A 535 -8.87 10.47 -13.94
C VAL A 535 -9.36 11.78 -14.55
N ALA A 536 -10.39 11.70 -15.38
CA ALA A 536 -10.91 12.85 -16.11
C ALA A 536 -12.42 12.75 -16.35
N ASN A 537 -13.05 13.90 -16.52
CA ASN A 537 -14.39 14.01 -17.12
C ASN A 537 -14.24 14.76 -18.47
N PRO A 538 -15.31 14.95 -19.26
CA PRO A 538 -15.19 15.60 -20.58
C PRO A 538 -14.63 17.03 -20.55
N SER A 539 -14.64 17.72 -19.40
CA SER A 539 -14.23 19.12 -19.26
C SER A 539 -12.93 19.31 -18.45
N THR A 540 -12.64 18.40 -17.52
CA THR A 540 -11.61 18.58 -16.50
C THR A 540 -10.80 17.31 -16.31
N CYS A 541 -9.49 17.47 -16.30
CA CYS A 541 -8.55 16.44 -15.90
C CYS A 541 -8.15 16.61 -14.43
N LEU A 542 -8.29 15.56 -13.62
CA LEU A 542 -8.05 15.60 -12.17
C LEU A 542 -6.67 15.08 -11.80
N LEU A 543 -6.28 13.93 -12.37
CA LEU A 543 -5.06 13.21 -12.03
C LEU A 543 -4.60 12.38 -13.22
N VAL A 544 -3.28 12.39 -13.47
CA VAL A 544 -2.62 11.44 -14.36
C VAL A 544 -1.49 10.77 -13.59
N LEU A 545 -1.47 9.44 -13.57
CA LEU A 545 -0.36 8.64 -13.08
C LEU A 545 0.34 7.97 -14.26
N GLY A 546 1.67 8.02 -14.26
CA GLY A 546 2.46 7.48 -15.35
C GLY A 546 3.92 7.27 -15.00
N ILE A 547 4.64 6.73 -15.97
CA ILE A 547 6.09 6.61 -15.97
C ILE A 547 6.62 7.61 -16.98
N ARG A 548 7.45 8.56 -16.54
CA ARG A 548 8.00 9.58 -17.43
C ARG A 548 9.02 8.99 -18.38
N SER A 549 9.03 9.45 -19.63
CA SER A 549 9.82 8.84 -20.70
C SER A 549 11.31 9.16 -20.66
N ASP A 550 11.72 10.23 -19.99
CA ASP A 550 13.11 10.69 -19.91
C ASP A 550 13.94 9.97 -18.84
N ASP A 551 13.36 9.75 -17.66
CA ASP A 551 14.06 9.21 -16.49
C ASP A 551 13.39 7.99 -15.85
N HIS A 552 12.32 7.48 -16.47
CA HIS A 552 11.55 6.32 -16.01
C HIS A 552 10.99 6.47 -14.58
N LYS A 553 10.84 7.69 -14.07
CA LYS A 553 10.27 7.93 -12.74
C LYS A 553 8.75 7.80 -12.77
N LEU A 554 8.22 7.30 -11.66
CA LEU A 554 6.80 7.37 -11.36
C LEU A 554 6.41 8.83 -11.17
N VAL A 555 5.33 9.27 -11.83
CA VAL A 555 4.87 10.65 -11.76
C VAL A 555 3.36 10.67 -11.50
N ALA A 556 2.94 11.57 -10.61
CA ALA A 556 1.56 12.01 -10.49
C ALA A 556 1.45 13.47 -10.94
N TYR A 557 0.71 13.71 -12.01
CA TYR A 557 0.42 15.04 -12.54
C TYR A 557 -1.00 15.46 -12.18
N LEU A 558 -1.12 16.65 -11.59
CA LEU A 558 -2.37 17.23 -11.11
C LEU A 558 -2.59 18.60 -11.77
N PRO A 559 -3.40 18.67 -12.84
CA PRO A 559 -3.71 19.92 -13.52
C PRO A 559 -4.45 20.90 -12.59
N ASN A 560 -4.11 22.19 -12.67
CA ASN A 560 -4.81 23.26 -11.94
C ASN A 560 -4.95 23.05 -10.42
N ALA A 561 -4.00 22.33 -9.80
CA ALA A 561 -4.13 21.86 -8.43
C ALA A 561 -3.80 22.91 -7.33
N THR A 562 -3.33 24.10 -7.73
CA THR A 562 -3.02 25.20 -6.80
C THR A 562 -4.13 26.26 -6.75
N ARG A 563 -4.09 27.18 -5.76
CA ARG A 563 -5.01 28.32 -5.70
C ARG A 563 -4.90 29.26 -6.91
N SER A 564 -3.71 29.34 -7.51
CA SER A 564 -3.45 30.11 -8.73
C SER A 564 -3.80 29.36 -10.02
N ARG A 565 -4.39 28.16 -9.91
CA ARG A 565 -4.70 27.27 -11.04
C ARG A 565 -3.46 26.89 -11.84
N SER A 566 -2.35 26.66 -11.13
CA SER A 566 -1.14 26.09 -11.70
C SER A 566 -1.17 24.58 -11.50
N SER A 567 -0.53 23.83 -12.41
CA SER A 567 -0.43 22.38 -12.27
C SER A 567 0.66 21.99 -11.27
N VAL A 568 0.46 20.86 -10.60
CA VAL A 568 1.41 20.23 -9.66
C VAL A 568 1.90 18.92 -10.25
N THR A 569 3.17 18.61 -10.08
CA THR A 569 3.76 17.32 -10.46
C THR A 569 4.49 16.74 -9.25
N VAL A 570 4.06 15.57 -8.80
CA VAL A 570 4.74 14.79 -7.75
C VAL A 570 5.58 13.73 -8.45
N VAL A 571 6.89 13.76 -8.24
CA VAL A 571 7.85 12.83 -8.87
C VAL A 571 8.32 11.84 -7.82
N GLY A 572 8.15 10.56 -8.09
CA GLY A 572 8.61 9.46 -7.25
C GLY A 572 9.90 8.80 -7.74
N ALA A 573 10.13 7.57 -7.29
CA ALA A 573 11.30 6.78 -7.70
C ALA A 573 11.24 6.31 -9.16
N VAL A 574 12.42 5.93 -9.67
CA VAL A 574 12.55 5.20 -10.94
C VAL A 574 11.82 3.87 -10.81
N MET A 575 10.90 3.60 -11.74
CA MET A 575 10.14 2.37 -11.72
C MET A 575 11.02 1.21 -12.17
N PRO A 576 11.02 0.06 -11.46
CA PRO A 576 11.62 -1.20 -11.93
C PRO A 576 10.62 -2.08 -12.70
N GLN A 577 11.10 -2.94 -13.61
CA GLN A 577 10.27 -3.90 -14.37
C GLN A 577 9.85 -5.12 -13.51
N VAL A 578 9.35 -4.85 -12.31
CA VAL A 578 8.82 -5.83 -11.36
C VAL A 578 7.45 -5.35 -10.89
N TRP A 579 6.71 -6.21 -10.19
CA TRP A 579 5.46 -5.79 -9.55
C TRP A 579 5.77 -4.75 -8.46
N VAL A 580 5.15 -3.59 -8.57
CA VAL A 580 5.24 -2.49 -7.62
C VAL A 580 3.82 -2.11 -7.23
N HIS A 581 3.55 -2.06 -5.93
CA HIS A 581 2.31 -1.50 -5.44
C HIS A 581 2.42 0.03 -5.51
N VAL A 582 1.55 0.68 -6.26
CA VAL A 582 1.47 2.14 -6.34
C VAL A 582 0.23 2.58 -5.58
N ALA A 583 0.37 3.65 -4.80
CA ALA A 583 -0.79 4.33 -4.24
C ALA A 583 -0.64 5.85 -4.39
N PHE A 584 -1.76 6.52 -4.59
CA PHE A 584 -1.85 7.96 -4.60
C PHE A 584 -2.91 8.37 -3.59
N THR A 585 -2.62 9.31 -2.71
CA THR A 585 -3.60 9.90 -1.78
C THR A 585 -3.71 11.40 -1.96
N TRP A 586 -4.91 11.91 -1.71
CA TRP A 586 -5.14 13.34 -1.57
C TRP A 586 -6.14 13.64 -0.47
N SER A 587 -5.83 14.66 0.34
CA SER A 587 -6.77 15.27 1.28
C SER A 587 -6.51 16.76 1.48
N LEU A 588 -7.44 17.42 2.16
CA LEU A 588 -7.24 18.81 2.58
C LEU A 588 -6.18 19.00 3.65
N GLU A 589 -5.80 17.94 4.36
CA GLU A 589 -4.81 18.02 5.43
C GLU A 589 -3.42 17.69 4.87
N ASN A 590 -3.31 16.55 4.21
CA ASN A 590 -2.03 15.95 3.79
C ASN A 590 -1.66 16.24 2.34
N ARG A 591 -2.58 16.83 1.55
CA ARG A 591 -2.35 17.19 0.14
C ARG A 591 -2.00 15.95 -0.70
N ALA A 592 -1.35 16.14 -1.84
CA ALA A 592 -1.04 15.05 -2.75
C ALA A 592 0.19 14.27 -2.27
N ILE A 593 0.04 12.96 -2.06
CA ILE A 593 1.14 12.06 -1.69
C ILE A 593 1.15 10.85 -2.63
N LEU A 594 2.33 10.55 -3.16
CA LEU A 594 2.59 9.44 -4.06
C LEU A 594 3.41 8.39 -3.31
N TYR A 595 2.94 7.14 -3.36
CA TYR A 595 3.56 6.00 -2.71
C TYR A 595 3.97 4.93 -3.73
N SER A 596 5.07 4.25 -3.43
CA SER A 596 5.41 2.99 -4.08
C SER A 596 5.94 2.00 -3.05
N SER A 597 5.50 0.75 -3.18
CA SER A 597 5.84 -0.37 -2.29
C SER A 597 5.68 -0.06 -0.79
N GLY A 598 4.69 0.77 -0.43
CA GLY A 598 4.40 1.13 0.95
C GLY A 598 5.23 2.30 1.50
N PHE A 599 5.99 2.99 0.65
CA PHE A 599 6.81 4.15 1.02
C PHE A 599 6.32 5.39 0.30
N ILE A 600 6.36 6.54 0.99
CA ILE A 600 6.19 7.84 0.37
C ILE A 600 7.37 8.04 -0.58
N GLN A 601 7.07 8.34 -1.84
CA GLN A 601 8.03 8.59 -2.90
C GLN A 601 8.12 10.08 -3.22
N GLY A 602 7.02 10.79 -3.05
CA GLY A 602 6.95 12.22 -3.22
C GLY A 602 5.65 12.75 -2.64
N GLU A 603 5.66 14.02 -2.29
CA GLU A 603 4.51 14.76 -1.81
C GLU A 603 4.53 16.16 -2.39
N SER A 604 3.37 16.80 -2.48
CA SER A 604 3.31 18.23 -2.80
C SER A 604 2.30 18.94 -1.91
N PRO A 605 2.76 19.86 -1.05
CA PRO A 605 1.88 20.66 -0.22
C PRO A 605 1.06 21.68 -1.04
N ASP A 606 1.50 21.98 -2.27
CA ASP A 606 0.90 22.98 -3.16
C ASP A 606 -0.39 22.49 -3.83
N ALA A 607 -0.65 21.18 -3.84
CA ALA A 607 -1.88 20.57 -4.32
C ALA A 607 -3.05 20.82 -3.34
N VAL A 608 -3.37 22.09 -3.14
CA VAL A 608 -4.36 22.58 -2.17
C VAL A 608 -5.80 22.53 -2.70
N VAL A 609 -5.99 22.35 -4.00
CA VAL A 609 -7.29 22.29 -4.67
C VAL A 609 -7.28 21.13 -5.65
N LEU A 610 -8.15 20.13 -5.46
CA LEU A 610 -8.52 19.20 -6.52
C LEU A 610 -10.02 19.34 -6.71
N SER A 611 -10.42 20.23 -7.62
CA SER A 611 -11.82 20.63 -7.78
C SER A 611 -12.27 20.70 -9.23
N ASN A 612 -13.53 20.34 -9.47
CA ASN A 612 -14.21 20.40 -10.78
C ASN A 612 -14.66 21.83 -11.21
N TYR A 613 -13.85 22.87 -11.01
CA TYR A 613 -14.39 24.24 -11.15
C TYR A 613 -14.48 24.78 -12.59
N GLN A 614 -15.64 24.58 -13.21
CA GLN A 614 -16.40 25.66 -13.85
C GLN A 614 -17.79 25.73 -13.18
N GLY A 615 -18.27 26.96 -12.93
CA GLY A 615 -19.46 27.23 -12.12
C GLY A 615 -20.68 26.36 -12.44
N ASP A 616 -21.34 25.92 -11.37
CA ASP A 616 -22.69 25.34 -11.27
C ASP A 616 -23.08 24.13 -12.13
N ASN A 617 -22.22 23.57 -12.99
CA ASN A 617 -22.47 22.28 -13.63
C ASN A 617 -21.51 21.19 -13.11
N SER A 618 -21.64 20.90 -11.82
CA SER A 618 -21.00 19.78 -11.09
C SER A 618 -21.53 18.39 -11.51
N SER A 619 -22.06 18.24 -12.72
CA SER A 619 -22.94 17.12 -13.08
C SER A 619 -22.24 15.97 -13.82
N TYR A 620 -21.02 16.18 -14.34
CA TYR A 620 -20.30 15.12 -15.05
C TYR A 620 -19.44 14.29 -14.10
N PRO A 621 -19.77 13.01 -13.86
CA PRO A 621 -18.90 12.12 -13.10
C PRO A 621 -17.55 11.94 -13.79
N TYR A 622 -16.53 11.64 -13.00
CA TYR A 622 -15.22 11.27 -13.51
C TYR A 622 -15.21 9.83 -14.03
N THR A 623 -14.36 9.61 -15.01
CA THR A 623 -13.94 8.30 -15.49
C THR A 623 -12.52 8.04 -15.00
N ILE A 624 -12.27 6.83 -14.52
CA ILE A 624 -10.92 6.30 -14.32
C ILE A 624 -10.58 5.45 -15.55
N THR A 625 -9.63 5.90 -16.34
CA THR A 625 -9.10 5.19 -17.51
C THR A 625 -7.75 4.57 -17.16
N LEU A 626 -7.58 3.28 -17.39
CA LEU A 626 -6.29 2.60 -17.42
C LEU A 626 -5.85 2.37 -18.87
N GLY A 627 -4.56 2.51 -19.16
CA GLY A 627 -4.04 2.46 -20.53
C GLY A 627 -4.29 3.76 -21.29
N THR A 628 -4.62 3.65 -22.57
CA THR A 628 -4.73 4.81 -23.47
C THR A 628 -5.97 5.64 -23.18
N TYR A 629 -5.79 6.94 -22.92
CA TYR A 629 -6.86 7.91 -22.75
C TYR A 629 -7.16 8.64 -24.06
N SER A 630 -8.44 8.67 -24.45
CA SER A 630 -8.92 9.31 -25.68
C SER A 630 -10.00 10.38 -25.46
N GLY A 631 -10.17 10.83 -24.20
CA GLY A 631 -11.16 11.84 -23.85
C GLY A 631 -10.78 13.27 -24.25
N SER A 632 -11.74 14.20 -24.09
CA SER A 632 -11.62 15.60 -24.55
C SER A 632 -10.91 16.54 -23.57
N ALA A 633 -10.70 16.14 -22.31
CA ALA A 633 -10.03 16.99 -21.34
C ALA A 633 -8.52 17.01 -21.58
N ASP A 634 -7.91 18.18 -21.37
CA ASP A 634 -6.45 18.32 -21.44
C ASP A 634 -5.81 17.70 -20.19
N CYS A 635 -5.22 16.53 -20.38
CA CYS A 635 -4.50 15.77 -19.37
C CYS A 635 -2.98 15.75 -19.63
N ILE A 636 -2.45 16.58 -20.53
CA ILE A 636 -1.03 16.55 -20.89
C ILE A 636 -0.22 17.35 -19.87
N GLY A 637 0.85 16.77 -19.34
CA GLY A 637 1.77 17.46 -18.43
C GLY A 637 2.57 16.54 -17.53
N GLY A 638 3.49 17.12 -16.74
CA GLY A 638 4.40 16.35 -15.89
C GLY A 638 5.36 15.44 -16.66
N GLY A 639 5.49 15.60 -17.99
CA GLY A 639 6.20 14.69 -18.89
C GLY A 639 5.41 13.46 -19.29
N LEU A 640 4.09 13.45 -19.07
CA LEU A 640 3.17 12.39 -19.44
C LEU A 640 2.24 12.86 -20.56
N TYR A 641 2.00 11.95 -21.52
CA TYR A 641 1.06 12.13 -22.62
C TYR A 641 0.05 10.98 -22.58
N PRO A 642 -1.17 11.20 -22.07
CA PRO A 642 -2.14 10.11 -21.88
C PRO A 642 -2.63 9.39 -23.13
N SER A 643 -2.42 10.00 -24.30
CA SER A 643 -2.67 9.38 -25.60
C SER A 643 -1.51 8.50 -26.08
N GLU A 644 -0.34 8.54 -25.43
CA GLU A 644 0.80 7.70 -25.76
C GLU A 644 0.67 6.31 -25.10
N HIS A 645 1.20 5.30 -25.80
CA HIS A 645 1.05 3.91 -25.42
C HIS A 645 2.00 3.52 -24.27
N PHE A 646 1.41 3.34 -23.09
CA PHE A 646 2.03 2.62 -21.99
C PHE A 646 2.01 1.11 -22.24
N MET A 647 3.15 0.43 -22.04
CA MET A 647 3.21 -1.03 -22.04
C MET A 647 3.42 -1.58 -20.64
N GLY A 648 2.45 -2.35 -20.16
CA GLY A 648 2.58 -3.02 -18.88
C GLY A 648 1.33 -3.77 -18.44
N THR A 649 1.44 -4.37 -17.26
CA THR A 649 0.38 -5.11 -16.60
C THR A 649 -0.06 -4.37 -15.35
N LEU A 650 -1.38 -4.24 -15.15
CA LEU A 650 -1.97 -3.71 -13.93
C LEU A 650 -2.88 -4.76 -13.29
N ASP A 651 -2.97 -4.70 -11.97
CA ASP A 651 -3.70 -5.65 -11.16
C ASP A 651 -4.29 -4.97 -9.92
N GLU A 652 -5.39 -5.50 -9.38
CA GLU A 652 -5.94 -5.12 -8.07
C GLU A 652 -6.20 -3.61 -7.91
N LEU A 653 -7.01 -2.99 -8.77
CA LEU A 653 -7.33 -1.55 -8.65
C LEU A 653 -8.38 -1.30 -7.56
N TYR A 654 -7.97 -0.61 -6.50
CA TYR A 654 -8.83 -0.09 -5.45
C TYR A 654 -9.00 1.43 -5.58
N VAL A 655 -10.25 1.87 -5.44
CA VAL A 655 -10.64 3.29 -5.39
C VAL A 655 -11.31 3.56 -4.04
N PHE A 656 -10.69 4.39 -3.20
CA PHE A 656 -11.19 4.72 -1.87
C PHE A 656 -11.77 6.13 -1.80
N ALA A 657 -12.96 6.27 -1.22
CA ALA A 657 -13.63 7.54 -0.91
C ALA A 657 -13.05 8.29 0.29
N ARG A 658 -11.81 7.95 0.68
CA ARG A 658 -11.06 8.59 1.75
C ARG A 658 -9.56 8.53 1.50
N GLU A 659 -8.83 9.31 2.27
CA GLU A 659 -7.39 9.14 2.38
C GLU A 659 -7.06 7.87 3.19
N LEU A 660 -6.21 7.02 2.63
CA LEU A 660 -5.56 5.93 3.33
C LEU A 660 -4.39 6.49 4.13
N SER A 661 -4.24 6.03 5.36
CA SER A 661 -3.03 6.30 6.13
C SER A 661 -1.83 5.54 5.57
N HIS A 662 -0.62 6.05 5.85
CA HIS A 662 0.63 5.36 5.52
C HIS A 662 0.68 3.91 6.02
N ALA A 663 0.10 3.66 7.21
CA ALA A 663 0.04 2.32 7.78
C ALA A 663 -0.82 1.37 6.92
N GLU A 664 -1.99 1.83 6.45
CA GLU A 664 -2.88 1.07 5.60
C GLU A 664 -2.25 0.75 4.23
N ILE A 665 -1.52 1.71 3.66
CA ILE A 665 -0.80 1.50 2.39
C ILE A 665 0.30 0.45 2.56
N LYS A 666 1.11 0.55 3.63
CA LYS A 666 2.14 -0.47 3.94
C LYS A 666 1.56 -1.85 4.15
N LEU A 667 0.41 -1.92 4.82
CA LEU A 667 -0.30 -3.15 5.12
C LEU A 667 -0.75 -3.89 3.85
N ARG A 668 -1.20 -3.14 2.83
CA ARG A 668 -1.63 -3.72 1.54
C ARG A 668 -0.49 -4.38 0.77
N VAL A 669 0.75 -3.90 0.95
CA VAL A 669 1.94 -4.56 0.38
C VAL A 669 2.24 -5.89 1.09
N GLY A 670 2.00 -5.96 2.40
CA GLY A 670 2.27 -7.15 3.22
C GLY A 670 1.19 -8.24 3.15
N ALA A 671 -0.07 -7.87 2.95
CA ALA A 671 -1.22 -8.79 2.99
C ALA A 671 -1.39 -9.68 1.75
N MET A 672 -0.75 -9.34 0.62
CA MET A 672 -0.84 -10.13 -0.63
C MET A 672 0.38 -11.04 -0.88
N ASN A 673 1.37 -11.04 0.02
CA ASN A 673 2.53 -11.95 -0.01
C ASN A 673 2.34 -13.18 0.91
N SER A 674 1.18 -13.34 1.53
CA SER A 674 0.77 -14.50 2.33
C SER A 674 -0.29 -15.30 1.61
#